data_AF-A0A0S9NDJ7-F1
#
_entry.id   AF-A0A0S9NDJ7-F1
#
_cell.length_a   1.000
_cell.length_b   1.000
_cell.length_c   1.000
_cell.angle_alpha   90.00
_cell.angle_beta   90.00
_cell.angle_gamma   90.00
#
_symmetry.space_group_name_H-M   'P 1'
#
loop_
_entity.id
_entity.type
_entity.pdbx_description
1 polymer ?
#
loop_
_entity_poly.entity_id
_entity_poly.type
_entity_poly.pdbx_seq_one_letter_code
_entity_poly.pdbx_strand_id
1 'polypeptide(L)'
;MRNHVRGSGLAGITNLALLAPVRAGLAPGFEPISYLERLRRLLDAMHASRRNARESELRDSAFPDPIGRFLMISGFRYALVPPSLVGSDTWHLSLNVSFDGGWEPYMRVIYRDIGPLLDALLCHCDGYPGSRTSDFDTYCRWVRSAEQDAGIFYTDGPATLADQRYLASVERLQRESGCPVQADRAIAAHAEPDDLSATRQGLERMLGDLEGLLPLHLRTLKGLYRLTGWWAGADGDILLRFAQLALKGLQSTLATDAFNQHPQVPLLKKLFADELAWLARPLPEPVPTDRLAWSPDALQAAVLGEGPRATHGALVLLRVTDPQRAAEHLATLAPRCAAPAAAEGEVRLHIGFTMAGLRALRIDPERLDRLPPEFAEGMEPRAGLLGDLRGNHPDHWHRPLRHGVDPAREDRIELDVVHVAVMMRTIDTSDEGHGLHPLIQGAVRVLGQGTGLTVLAVEPTRSRTTAPNGREHFGFVDGISQPMVTPDLVPDPAPDSSAYPRQHQVRPGELVLGFANDRGDGPYPAEADGLLDRGSFLVVRKLRQRLDHLYDALEQHAQGDPVRRTDLLERMMGRRQDGTPLVASGPGGDNDFRYRAADQAQCPFSSHVRRANPRDGRPGLPRILRRGMGYGPASLEAAPDADRGILFMAYCASIAEQFETVQRWMAGGNSSGVGSTQSDPFLGVPRAGQPRVFRWVDASGAPQRADLGEQAFVELQWGLYLFVPALAALARLSDFRSAPEPVLAPAPVPPSALDEWRARLEDRDSGRATWRTVREQHGGDQQAEPYGRLLGSADKVFPALADAPCKHFSVKGFGDRMQASLGVNHLGMDPADGHTAVGPVVNAAVASIGEAQAFAAASAVAQAVLAETVRASSGAFALRHPDGRVRVAVDLMGYSEQVVGALSRLWFGLPDGQNMVVGGRSPTPDPQGKPRCPGHIIGPSRMVFGAHPQVRVTAEGELHGPMVLQAVKDTLAGGASPGLVAALRPGLAALGTAHGPDLLEREIAGLLLGFAPTVHGNFLTVMKNWIEDGRLWALQQELADRVLAGDAPLDTARAALWRPMLDTMQAEPVPPMVWRRPVVDGQPDADATVVLGLASAIESLPPEEQARRDALLFGGDYFAPGTDRWGLHACPGSRMGVGVMLAMACALLQAGTLRPTGSPVLLILTPKAAVPSPAPAPAPA
;
A
#
# COMPACT_ATOMS: atom_id res chain seq x y z
N MET A 1 6.38 23.59 -4.88
CA MET A 1 5.34 24.48 -4.35
C MET A 1 4.16 23.65 -3.88
N ARG A 2 3.93 23.60 -2.56
CA ARG A 2 2.71 23.02 -1.98
C ARG A 2 1.45 23.84 -2.28
N ASN A 3 1.64 25.12 -2.64
CA ASN A 3 0.57 26.12 -2.76
C ASN A 3 -0.26 26.06 -4.05
N HIS A 4 -0.03 25.10 -4.96
CA HIS A 4 -0.94 24.87 -6.08
C HIS A 4 -2.06 23.92 -5.64
N VAL A 5 -3.23 24.46 -5.29
CA VAL A 5 -4.42 23.68 -4.93
C VAL A 5 -4.97 22.97 -6.16
N ARG A 6 -5.01 21.63 -6.19
CA ARG A 6 -5.81 20.85 -7.15
C ARG A 6 -6.39 19.54 -6.62
N GLY A 7 -7.16 19.61 -5.54
CA GLY A 7 -8.15 18.58 -5.20
C GLY A 7 -9.51 19.24 -4.99
N SER A 8 -10.60 18.64 -5.48
CA SER A 8 -11.96 19.18 -5.32
C SER A 8 -12.65 18.48 -4.14
N GLY A 9 -13.37 19.25 -3.32
CA GLY A 9 -14.11 18.71 -2.18
C GLY A 9 -15.53 19.24 -2.13
N LEU A 10 -16.45 18.41 -1.66
CA LEU A 10 -17.85 18.78 -1.44
C LEU A 10 -18.40 18.01 -0.24
N ALA A 11 -19.07 18.72 0.66
CA ALA A 11 -19.76 18.16 1.82
C ALA A 11 -18.89 17.22 2.68
N GLY A 12 -17.59 17.52 2.79
CA GLY A 12 -16.65 16.73 3.57
C GLY A 12 -16.13 15.47 2.88
N ILE A 13 -16.36 15.30 1.58
CA ILE A 13 -15.72 14.29 0.72
C ILE A 13 -14.73 15.03 -0.18
N THR A 14 -13.52 14.49 -0.32
CA THR A 14 -12.48 15.03 -1.20
C THR A 14 -12.17 14.03 -2.30
N ASN A 15 -11.88 14.53 -3.50
CA ASN A 15 -11.41 13.75 -4.63
C ASN A 15 -9.94 14.06 -4.93
N LEU A 16 -9.12 13.01 -5.01
CA LEU A 16 -7.75 13.05 -5.51
C LEU A 16 -7.72 12.42 -6.90
N ALA A 17 -7.34 13.21 -7.91
CA ALA A 17 -7.07 12.71 -9.26
C ALA A 17 -5.60 12.91 -9.60
N LEU A 18 -4.88 11.83 -9.90
CA LEU A 18 -3.49 11.86 -10.36
C LEU A 18 -3.40 11.39 -11.80
N LEU A 19 -2.43 11.95 -12.52
CA LEU A 19 -2.00 11.49 -13.83
C LEU A 19 -0.47 11.56 -13.88
N ALA A 20 0.19 10.43 -13.66
CA ALA A 20 1.64 10.35 -13.55
C ALA A 20 2.24 9.59 -14.76
N PRO A 21 3.32 10.09 -15.38
CA PRO A 21 4.00 9.37 -16.46
C PRO A 21 4.61 8.07 -15.93
N VAL A 22 4.41 6.97 -16.66
CA VAL A 22 5.02 5.67 -16.41
C VAL A 22 6.46 5.69 -16.94
N ARG A 23 7.40 5.22 -16.11
CA ARG A 23 8.82 5.09 -16.41
C ARG A 23 9.03 4.36 -17.73
N ALA A 24 9.93 4.89 -18.55
CA ALA A 24 10.44 4.19 -19.71
C ALA A 24 11.47 3.11 -19.29
N GLY A 25 11.68 2.11 -20.15
CA GLY A 25 12.73 1.10 -19.96
C GLY A 25 12.29 -0.17 -19.21
N LEU A 26 13.28 -1.00 -18.90
CA LEU A 26 13.10 -2.29 -18.22
C LEU A 26 13.16 -2.12 -16.71
N ALA A 27 12.25 -2.80 -16.03
CA ALA A 27 12.20 -2.83 -14.58
C ALA A 27 13.21 -3.85 -14.02
N PRO A 28 13.80 -3.60 -12.84
CA PRO A 28 14.79 -4.50 -12.26
C PRO A 28 14.12 -5.83 -11.83
N GLY A 29 14.56 -6.92 -12.44
CA GLY A 29 14.00 -8.25 -12.21
C GLY A 29 14.93 -9.34 -12.72
N PHE A 30 14.54 -10.59 -12.48
CA PHE A 30 15.22 -11.73 -13.09
C PHE A 30 14.75 -11.94 -14.53
N GLU A 31 13.45 -11.77 -14.76
CA GLU A 31 12.91 -11.74 -16.12
C GLU A 31 12.86 -10.29 -16.63
N PRO A 32 13.36 -10.01 -17.84
CA PRO A 32 13.25 -8.69 -18.44
C PRO A 32 11.77 -8.37 -18.69
N ILE A 33 11.35 -7.20 -18.24
CA ILE A 33 9.97 -6.71 -18.38
C ILE A 33 10.00 -5.18 -18.37
N SER A 34 9.20 -4.53 -19.20
CA SER A 34 9.05 -3.07 -19.14
C SER A 34 8.30 -2.65 -17.87
N TYR A 35 8.53 -1.42 -17.39
CA TYR A 35 7.75 -0.89 -16.25
C TYR A 35 6.24 -0.91 -16.52
N LEU A 36 5.82 -0.63 -17.76
CA LEU A 36 4.42 -0.70 -18.19
C LEU A 36 3.83 -2.11 -18.04
N GLU A 37 4.50 -3.12 -18.59
CA GLU A 37 3.99 -4.49 -18.57
C GLU A 37 4.03 -5.08 -17.15
N ARG A 38 5.03 -4.73 -16.34
CA ARG A 38 5.07 -5.12 -14.92
C ARG A 38 3.90 -4.53 -14.13
N LEU A 39 3.59 -3.25 -14.36
CA LEU A 39 2.45 -2.57 -13.75
C LEU A 39 1.12 -3.21 -14.19
N ARG A 40 0.96 -3.53 -15.48
CA ARG A 40 -0.22 -4.22 -16.00
C ARG A 40 -0.44 -5.57 -15.30
N ARG A 41 0.61 -6.40 -15.18
CA ARG A 41 0.53 -7.69 -14.48
C ARG A 41 0.18 -7.55 -13.00
N LEU A 42 0.70 -6.51 -12.33
CA LEU A 42 0.33 -6.23 -10.94
C LEU A 42 -1.15 -5.84 -10.84
N LEU A 43 -1.64 -4.95 -11.70
CA LEU A 43 -3.04 -4.53 -11.74
C LEU A 43 -3.98 -5.72 -12.01
N ASP A 44 -3.63 -6.60 -12.95
CA ASP A 44 -4.39 -7.80 -13.26
C ASP A 44 -4.42 -8.77 -12.07
N ALA A 45 -3.28 -8.99 -11.41
CA ALA A 45 -3.20 -9.83 -10.22
C ALA A 45 -4.05 -9.28 -9.06
N MET A 46 -4.01 -7.96 -8.83
CA MET A 46 -4.83 -7.30 -7.82
C MET A 46 -6.32 -7.37 -8.13
N HIS A 47 -6.70 -7.13 -9.39
CA HIS A 47 -8.09 -7.21 -9.84
C HIS A 47 -8.63 -8.64 -9.71
N ALA A 48 -7.85 -9.64 -10.16
CA ALA A 48 -8.20 -11.05 -10.03
C ALA A 48 -8.38 -11.46 -8.55
N SER A 49 -7.49 -11.04 -7.65
CA SER A 49 -7.62 -11.29 -6.21
C SER A 49 -8.92 -10.68 -5.65
N ARG A 50 -9.22 -9.42 -5.99
CA ARG A 50 -10.44 -8.72 -5.54
C ARG A 50 -11.71 -9.36 -6.10
N ARG A 51 -11.71 -9.74 -7.37
CA ARG A 51 -12.83 -10.43 -8.02
C ARG A 51 -13.08 -11.78 -7.37
N ASN A 52 -12.03 -12.56 -7.11
CA ASN A 52 -12.16 -13.84 -6.40
C ASN A 52 -12.81 -13.64 -5.02
N ALA A 53 -12.30 -12.69 -4.23
CA ALA A 53 -12.79 -12.39 -2.89
C ALA A 53 -14.26 -11.92 -2.83
N ARG A 54 -14.78 -11.31 -3.91
CA ARG A 54 -16.13 -10.71 -3.94
C ARG A 54 -17.16 -11.53 -4.71
N GLU A 55 -16.76 -12.24 -5.74
CA GLU A 55 -17.68 -12.89 -6.69
C GLU A 55 -17.54 -14.43 -6.69
N SER A 56 -16.36 -14.96 -6.35
CA SER A 56 -16.11 -16.40 -6.44
C SER A 56 -16.21 -17.13 -5.11
N GLU A 57 -15.97 -16.45 -3.99
CA GLU A 57 -16.02 -17.10 -2.68
C GLU A 57 -17.45 -17.30 -2.18
N LEU A 58 -17.70 -18.47 -1.59
CA LEU A 58 -18.99 -18.79 -0.95
C LEU A 58 -19.14 -18.15 0.43
N ARG A 59 -18.03 -17.73 1.03
CA ARG A 59 -17.96 -17.17 2.38
C ARG A 59 -17.33 -15.79 2.31
N ASP A 60 -17.90 -14.84 3.04
CA ASP A 60 -17.30 -13.53 3.21
C ASP A 60 -15.92 -13.66 3.86
N SER A 61 -14.95 -12.87 3.38
CA SER A 61 -13.62 -12.86 3.99
C SER A 61 -13.71 -12.49 5.47
N ALA A 62 -12.94 -13.19 6.30
CA ALA A 62 -12.82 -12.90 7.73
C ALA A 62 -12.19 -11.51 7.99
N PHE A 63 -11.39 -10.99 7.05
CA PHE A 63 -10.72 -9.71 7.18
C PHE A 63 -11.09 -8.79 6.01
N PRO A 64 -11.13 -7.46 6.22
CA PRO A 64 -11.34 -6.54 5.10
C PRO A 64 -10.12 -6.55 4.17
N ASP A 65 -10.37 -6.25 2.89
CA ASP A 65 -9.32 -6.01 1.90
C ASP A 65 -8.50 -4.75 2.23
N PRO A 66 -7.29 -4.56 1.67
CA PRO A 66 -6.37 -3.51 2.11
C PRO A 66 -6.95 -2.09 2.04
N ILE A 67 -7.82 -1.82 1.07
CA ILE A 67 -8.48 -0.51 0.93
C ILE A 67 -9.69 -0.44 1.86
N GLY A 68 -10.46 -1.53 1.92
CA GLY A 68 -11.66 -1.65 2.77
C GLY A 68 -11.41 -1.55 4.27
N ARG A 69 -10.17 -1.67 4.74
CA ARG A 69 -9.81 -1.49 6.17
C ARG A 69 -9.89 -0.03 6.64
N PHE A 70 -9.70 0.94 5.75
CA PHE A 70 -9.59 2.34 6.14
C PHE A 70 -10.92 3.09 6.26
N LEU A 71 -12.03 2.45 5.85
CA LEU A 71 -13.43 2.92 6.05
C LEU A 71 -13.72 4.37 5.65
N MET A 72 -12.88 4.92 4.78
CA MET A 72 -12.98 6.29 4.31
C MET A 72 -12.89 6.42 2.79
N ILE A 73 -12.61 5.34 2.06
CA ILE A 73 -12.43 5.35 0.60
C ILE A 73 -13.67 4.76 -0.06
N SER A 74 -14.44 5.61 -0.73
CA SER A 74 -15.71 5.23 -1.40
C SER A 74 -15.52 4.87 -2.87
N GLY A 75 -14.50 5.43 -3.52
CA GLY A 75 -14.14 5.15 -4.91
C GLY A 75 -12.63 5.06 -5.09
N PHE A 76 -12.16 4.06 -5.82
CA PHE A 76 -10.73 3.83 -6.06
C PHE A 76 -10.53 3.23 -7.45
N ARG A 77 -9.96 3.98 -8.39
CA ARG A 77 -9.80 3.57 -9.79
C ARG A 77 -8.40 3.85 -10.30
N TYR A 78 -7.85 2.87 -11.01
CA TYR A 78 -6.63 3.01 -11.81
C TYR A 78 -6.93 2.82 -13.29
N ALA A 79 -6.22 3.55 -14.13
CA ALA A 79 -6.23 3.32 -15.57
C ALA A 79 -4.85 3.60 -16.17
N LEU A 80 -4.40 2.74 -17.08
CA LEU A 80 -3.27 3.04 -17.95
C LEU A 80 -3.79 3.83 -19.15
N VAL A 81 -3.30 5.06 -19.30
CA VAL A 81 -3.69 5.99 -20.36
C VAL A 81 -2.61 5.97 -21.45
N PRO A 82 -2.96 5.65 -22.71
CA PRO A 82 -2.00 5.61 -23.81
C PRO A 82 -1.45 7.00 -24.14
N PRO A 83 -0.20 7.10 -24.63
CA PRO A 83 0.45 8.38 -24.94
C PRO A 83 -0.36 9.27 -25.90
N SER A 84 -1.06 8.65 -26.86
CA SER A 84 -1.88 9.31 -27.87
C SER A 84 -3.07 10.10 -27.30
N LEU A 85 -3.58 9.74 -26.12
CA LEU A 85 -4.71 10.45 -25.49
C LEU A 85 -4.27 11.64 -24.64
N VAL A 86 -3.00 11.67 -24.21
CA VAL A 86 -2.45 12.71 -23.33
C VAL A 86 -1.57 13.71 -24.07
N GLY A 87 -1.25 13.44 -25.35
CA GLY A 87 -0.31 14.25 -26.12
C GLY A 87 1.13 14.14 -25.59
N SER A 88 1.54 12.94 -25.17
CA SER A 88 2.88 12.67 -24.64
C SER A 88 3.54 11.50 -25.38
N ASP A 89 4.82 11.28 -25.12
CA ASP A 89 5.58 10.15 -25.68
C ASP A 89 5.54 8.88 -24.80
N THR A 90 4.93 8.96 -23.60
CA THR A 90 4.92 7.86 -22.61
C THR A 90 3.51 7.52 -22.13
N TRP A 91 3.35 6.27 -21.67
CA TRP A 91 2.12 5.86 -21.00
C TRP A 91 1.97 6.60 -19.67
N HIS A 92 0.74 6.85 -19.25
CA HIS A 92 0.46 7.48 -17.96
C HIS A 92 -0.40 6.57 -17.08
N LEU A 93 -0.16 6.58 -15.78
CA LEU A 93 -1.04 5.98 -14.79
C LEU A 93 -1.98 7.07 -14.25
N SER A 94 -3.28 6.88 -14.49
CA SER A 94 -4.32 7.67 -13.85
C SER A 94 -4.78 6.98 -12.58
N LEU A 95 -4.82 7.72 -11.47
CA LEU A 95 -5.41 7.30 -10.20
C LEU A 95 -6.52 8.28 -9.83
N ASN A 96 -7.73 7.79 -9.56
CA ASN A 96 -8.84 8.60 -9.08
C ASN A 96 -9.42 8.00 -7.80
N VAL A 97 -9.47 8.81 -6.74
CA VAL A 97 -9.83 8.38 -5.39
C VAL A 97 -10.78 9.38 -4.75
N SER A 98 -11.93 8.89 -4.30
CA SER A 98 -12.89 9.65 -3.49
C SER A 98 -12.84 9.18 -2.05
N PHE A 99 -12.69 10.11 -1.10
CA PHE A 99 -12.54 9.77 0.31
C PHE A 99 -13.16 10.79 1.27
N ASP A 100 -13.48 10.31 2.46
CA ASP A 100 -14.05 11.11 3.55
C ASP A 100 -12.96 11.94 4.25
N GLY A 101 -13.16 13.25 4.41
CA GLY A 101 -12.26 14.15 5.13
C GLY A 101 -11.48 15.12 4.25
N GLY A 102 -10.55 15.84 4.87
CA GLY A 102 -9.65 16.76 4.18
C GLY A 102 -8.47 16.04 3.52
N TRP A 103 -7.80 16.74 2.60
CA TRP A 103 -6.67 16.18 1.83
C TRP A 103 -5.48 15.77 2.72
N GLU A 104 -5.02 16.64 3.63
CA GLU A 104 -3.82 16.39 4.45
C GLU A 104 -3.94 15.17 5.37
N PRO A 105 -5.02 14.99 6.18
CA PRO A 105 -5.17 13.81 7.02
C PRO A 105 -5.28 12.53 6.20
N TYR A 106 -5.84 12.61 4.99
CA TYR A 106 -5.88 11.47 4.09
C TYR A 106 -4.52 11.17 3.48
N MET A 107 -3.72 12.17 3.09
CA MET A 107 -2.36 11.95 2.62
C MET A 107 -1.50 11.27 3.66
N ARG A 108 -1.69 11.57 4.94
CA ARG A 108 -1.01 10.89 6.06
C ARG A 108 -1.38 9.40 6.12
N VAL A 109 -2.67 9.09 6.07
CA VAL A 109 -3.15 7.69 5.99
C VAL A 109 -2.61 7.01 4.73
N ILE A 110 -2.61 7.71 3.59
CA ILE A 110 -2.02 7.22 2.35
C ILE A 110 -0.54 6.91 2.53
N TYR A 111 0.23 7.83 3.07
CA TYR A 111 1.68 7.71 3.17
C TYR A 111 2.08 6.60 4.17
N ARG A 112 1.41 6.55 5.32
CA ARG A 112 1.73 5.63 6.42
C ARG A 112 1.11 4.25 6.23
N ASP A 113 -0.19 4.18 5.94
CA ASP A 113 -0.97 2.95 6.08
C ASP A 113 -1.29 2.28 4.74
N ILE A 114 -1.62 3.09 3.72
CA ILE A 114 -1.83 2.61 2.33
C ILE A 114 -0.51 2.64 1.54
N GLY A 115 0.53 3.23 2.11
CA GLY A 115 1.81 3.54 1.47
C GLY A 115 2.39 2.36 0.71
N PRO A 116 2.52 1.17 1.34
CA PRO A 116 2.98 -0.03 0.65
C PRO A 116 2.19 -0.42 -0.61
N LEU A 117 0.86 -0.24 -0.61
CA LEU A 117 0.04 -0.48 -1.79
C LEU A 117 0.35 0.54 -2.90
N LEU A 118 0.41 1.83 -2.55
CA LEU A 118 0.72 2.86 -3.54
C LEU A 118 2.18 2.78 -4.01
N ASP A 119 3.12 2.40 -3.15
CA ASP A 119 4.51 2.16 -3.52
C ASP A 119 4.60 1.08 -4.60
N ALA A 120 3.87 -0.02 -4.46
CA ALA A 120 3.84 -1.09 -5.45
C ALA A 120 3.28 -0.63 -6.80
N LEU A 121 2.38 0.36 -6.83
CA LEU A 121 1.81 0.87 -8.07
C LEU A 121 2.68 1.99 -8.67
N LEU A 122 3.00 2.99 -7.86
CA LEU A 122 3.64 4.23 -8.27
C LEU A 122 5.17 4.12 -8.39
N CYS A 123 5.82 3.05 -7.92
CA CYS A 123 7.23 2.80 -8.24
C CYS A 123 7.50 2.68 -9.74
N HIS A 124 6.45 2.45 -10.54
CA HIS A 124 6.49 2.46 -11.99
C HIS A 124 6.37 3.85 -12.61
N CYS A 125 6.16 4.92 -11.82
CA CYS A 125 5.97 6.29 -12.30
C CYS A 125 7.24 7.14 -12.13
N ASP A 126 7.49 8.06 -13.06
CA ASP A 126 8.70 8.91 -13.03
C ASP A 126 8.72 9.80 -11.78
N GLY A 127 9.92 9.94 -11.21
CA GLY A 127 10.17 10.80 -10.04
C GLY A 127 9.48 10.36 -8.75
N TYR A 128 8.77 9.22 -8.73
CA TYR A 128 8.07 8.77 -7.53
C TYR A 128 9.04 8.50 -6.37
N PRO A 129 8.88 9.18 -5.21
CA PRO A 129 9.87 9.16 -4.15
C PRO A 129 9.70 8.02 -3.13
N GLY A 130 8.54 7.35 -3.11
CA GLY A 130 8.20 6.22 -2.22
C GLY A 130 7.91 6.62 -0.76
N SER A 131 6.93 5.97 -0.14
CA SER A 131 6.45 6.31 1.22
C SER A 131 7.36 5.81 2.34
N ARG A 132 8.29 4.90 2.03
CA ARG A 132 9.32 4.37 2.96
C ARG A 132 10.73 4.84 2.67
N THR A 133 10.93 5.55 1.56
CA THR A 133 12.24 5.96 1.05
C THR A 133 12.42 7.46 0.99
N SER A 134 11.36 8.23 1.22
CA SER A 134 11.37 9.70 1.31
C SER A 134 10.63 10.16 2.56
N ASP A 135 10.73 11.44 2.90
CA ASP A 135 9.91 12.05 3.93
C ASP A 135 8.52 12.44 3.38
N PHE A 136 7.58 12.69 4.29
CA PHE A 136 6.19 13.02 3.94
C PHE A 136 6.06 14.28 3.07
N ASP A 137 6.92 15.28 3.23
CA ASP A 137 6.87 16.50 2.44
C ASP A 137 7.30 16.25 1.00
N THR A 138 8.42 15.55 0.80
CA THR A 138 8.87 15.11 -0.52
C THR A 138 7.79 14.28 -1.24
N TYR A 139 7.13 13.36 -0.52
CA TYR A 139 6.01 12.59 -1.05
C TYR A 139 4.84 13.48 -1.50
N CYS A 140 4.35 14.35 -0.63
CA CYS A 140 3.21 15.23 -0.92
C CYS A 140 3.49 16.18 -2.09
N ARG A 141 4.73 16.68 -2.23
CA ARG A 141 5.13 17.50 -3.39
C ARG A 141 5.02 16.73 -4.69
N TRP A 142 5.46 15.47 -4.73
CA TRP A 142 5.29 14.63 -5.90
C TRP A 142 3.80 14.40 -6.22
N VAL A 143 2.99 14.08 -5.21
CA VAL A 143 1.53 13.91 -5.38
C VAL A 143 0.90 15.16 -5.98
N ARG A 144 1.18 16.36 -5.43
CA ARG A 144 0.69 17.64 -5.97
C ARG A 144 1.16 17.90 -7.39
N SER A 145 2.40 17.52 -7.73
CA SER A 145 2.93 17.69 -9.10
C SER A 145 2.24 16.81 -10.14
N ALA A 146 1.71 15.66 -9.72
CA ALA A 146 0.96 14.74 -10.57
C ALA A 146 -0.56 14.96 -10.53
N GLU A 147 -1.05 15.86 -9.65
CA GLU A 147 -2.47 16.06 -9.40
C GLU A 147 -3.16 16.81 -10.54
N GLN A 148 -4.38 16.38 -10.89
CA GLN A 148 -5.22 16.94 -11.93
C GLN A 148 -6.44 17.61 -11.33
N ASP A 149 -6.86 18.74 -11.92
CA ASP A 149 -8.13 19.37 -11.55
C ASP A 149 -9.29 18.47 -11.98
N ALA A 150 -10.22 18.19 -11.07
CA ALA A 150 -11.41 17.41 -11.40
C ALA A 150 -12.37 18.20 -12.32
N GLY A 151 -12.27 19.53 -12.38
CA GLY A 151 -13.16 20.43 -13.09
C GLY A 151 -14.54 20.55 -12.42
N ILE A 152 -15.26 19.42 -12.30
CA ILE A 152 -16.50 19.29 -11.52
C ILE A 152 -16.43 18.07 -10.62
N PHE A 153 -16.73 18.24 -9.33
CA PHE A 153 -16.88 17.14 -8.38
C PHE A 153 -18.33 17.06 -7.91
N TYR A 154 -19.00 15.96 -8.26
CA TYR A 154 -20.38 15.69 -7.88
C TYR A 154 -20.44 14.54 -6.88
N THR A 155 -21.16 14.73 -5.78
CA THR A 155 -21.57 13.67 -4.86
C THR A 155 -23.04 13.88 -4.49
N ASP A 156 -23.81 12.79 -4.46
CA ASP A 156 -25.26 12.81 -4.26
C ASP A 156 -25.66 13.21 -2.82
N GLY A 157 -24.75 13.04 -1.86
CA GLY A 157 -24.99 13.44 -0.48
C GLY A 157 -23.75 13.37 0.42
N PRO A 158 -23.87 13.87 1.66
CA PRO A 158 -22.78 13.91 2.64
C PRO A 158 -22.55 12.57 3.37
N ALA A 159 -23.22 11.49 2.95
CA ALA A 159 -23.15 10.20 3.64
C ALA A 159 -21.76 9.59 3.48
N THR A 160 -21.04 9.46 4.59
CA THR A 160 -19.71 8.85 4.63
C THR A 160 -19.79 7.33 4.43
N LEU A 161 -18.67 6.68 4.11
CA LEU A 161 -18.65 5.20 4.03
C LEU A 161 -19.01 4.56 5.38
N ALA A 162 -18.60 5.21 6.48
CA ALA A 162 -18.99 4.80 7.83
C ALA A 162 -20.51 4.88 8.05
N ASP A 163 -21.19 5.88 7.49
CA ASP A 163 -22.65 5.99 7.55
C ASP A 163 -23.34 4.87 6.78
N GLN A 164 -22.84 4.54 5.59
CA GLN A 164 -23.38 3.45 4.78
C GLN A 164 -23.30 2.12 5.54
N ARG A 165 -22.17 1.85 6.20
CA ARG A 165 -22.01 0.66 7.05
C ARG A 165 -22.96 0.67 8.24
N TYR A 166 -23.04 1.77 8.97
CA TYR A 166 -23.94 1.91 10.10
C TYR A 166 -25.40 1.69 9.68
N LEU A 167 -25.84 2.30 8.58
CA LEU A 167 -27.19 2.16 8.05
C LEU A 167 -27.49 0.72 7.60
N ALA A 168 -26.53 0.04 6.96
CA ALA A 168 -26.68 -1.38 6.61
C ALA A 168 -26.81 -2.26 7.86
N SER A 169 -26.05 -1.97 8.92
CA SER A 169 -26.20 -2.66 10.21
C SER A 169 -27.56 -2.39 10.85
N VAL A 170 -28.04 -1.14 10.82
CA VAL A 170 -29.38 -0.76 11.31
C VAL A 170 -30.49 -1.48 10.56
N GLU A 171 -30.44 -1.49 9.22
CA GLU A 171 -31.38 -2.21 8.36
C GLU A 171 -31.39 -3.71 8.69
N ARG A 172 -30.21 -4.32 8.86
CA ARG A 172 -30.09 -5.73 9.25
C ARG A 172 -30.75 -6.00 10.61
N LEU A 173 -30.46 -5.19 11.63
CA LEU A 173 -31.07 -5.32 12.97
C LEU A 173 -32.60 -5.19 12.92
N GLN A 174 -33.12 -4.32 12.06
CA GLN A 174 -34.56 -4.19 11.85
C GLN A 174 -35.17 -5.41 11.17
N ARG A 175 -34.49 -5.96 10.15
CA ARG A 175 -34.96 -7.11 9.38
C ARG A 175 -34.90 -8.42 10.17
N GLU A 176 -33.83 -8.63 10.92
CA GLU A 176 -33.61 -9.86 11.70
C GLU A 176 -34.46 -9.91 12.98
N SER A 177 -34.88 -8.74 13.47
CA SER A 177 -35.77 -8.68 14.63
C SER A 177 -37.23 -8.80 14.22
N GLY A 178 -37.91 -9.83 14.72
CA GLY A 178 -39.37 -9.97 14.58
C GLY A 178 -40.20 -8.98 15.42
N CYS A 179 -39.56 -8.12 16.23
CA CYS A 179 -40.22 -7.20 17.15
C CYS A 179 -39.63 -5.78 17.03
N PRO A 180 -40.41 -4.77 16.59
CA PRO A 180 -39.92 -3.40 16.43
C PRO A 180 -39.28 -2.79 17.69
N VAL A 181 -39.77 -3.15 18.88
CA VAL A 181 -39.22 -2.66 20.16
C VAL A 181 -37.83 -3.25 20.43
N GLN A 182 -37.63 -4.53 20.10
CA GLN A 182 -36.31 -5.17 20.23
C GLN A 182 -35.33 -4.62 19.20
N ALA A 183 -35.79 -4.40 17.97
CA ALA A 183 -35.00 -3.71 16.94
C ALA A 183 -34.56 -2.33 17.42
N ASP A 184 -35.49 -1.52 17.94
CA ASP A 184 -35.20 -0.16 18.42
C ASP A 184 -34.17 -0.17 19.56
N ARG A 185 -34.32 -1.11 20.51
CA ARG A 185 -33.36 -1.33 21.59
C ARG A 185 -31.97 -1.68 21.05
N ALA A 186 -31.89 -2.61 20.10
CA ALA A 186 -30.61 -3.02 19.51
C ALA A 186 -29.96 -1.86 18.74
N ILE A 187 -30.73 -1.11 17.96
CA ILE A 187 -30.25 0.05 17.19
C ILE A 187 -29.76 1.16 18.12
N ALA A 188 -30.45 1.40 19.24
CA ALA A 188 -30.03 2.40 20.23
C ALA A 188 -28.74 2.02 20.95
N ALA A 189 -28.46 0.73 21.09
CA ALA A 189 -27.22 0.19 21.67
C ALA A 189 -26.10 -0.06 20.63
N HIS A 190 -26.39 0.06 19.32
CA HIS A 190 -25.45 -0.29 18.26
C HIS A 190 -24.46 0.83 17.94
N ALA A 191 -23.20 0.43 17.80
CA ALA A 191 -22.13 1.20 17.18
C ALA A 191 -21.28 0.25 16.33
N GLU A 192 -20.76 0.73 15.20
CA GLU A 192 -19.79 -0.03 14.40
C GLU A 192 -18.54 -0.32 15.24
N PRO A 193 -17.98 -1.55 15.15
CA PRO A 193 -16.82 -1.94 15.93
C PRO A 193 -15.58 -1.12 15.53
N ASP A 194 -14.74 -0.79 16.51
CA ASP A 194 -13.40 -0.27 16.25
C ASP A 194 -12.49 -1.31 15.56
N ASP A 195 -11.35 -0.87 15.04
CA ASP A 195 -10.44 -1.69 14.22
C ASP A 195 -9.84 -2.89 15.00
N LEU A 196 -9.61 -2.72 16.31
CA LEU A 196 -9.12 -3.79 17.19
C LEU A 196 -10.17 -4.87 17.38
N SER A 197 -11.40 -4.44 17.67
CA SER A 197 -12.57 -5.32 17.81
C SER A 197 -12.88 -6.03 16.50
N ALA A 198 -12.81 -5.34 15.36
CA ALA A 198 -12.99 -5.93 14.04
C ALA A 198 -11.91 -6.98 13.71
N THR A 199 -10.65 -6.71 14.07
CA THR A 199 -9.54 -7.66 13.90
C THR A 199 -9.74 -8.92 14.75
N ARG A 200 -10.14 -8.75 16.02
CA ARG A 200 -10.44 -9.87 16.93
C ARG A 200 -11.59 -10.74 16.39
N GLN A 201 -12.69 -10.12 16.00
CA GLN A 201 -13.83 -10.81 15.38
C GLN A 201 -13.41 -11.52 14.07
N GLY A 202 -12.53 -10.91 13.27
CA GLY A 202 -11.95 -11.54 12.09
C GLY A 202 -11.13 -12.79 12.42
N LEU A 203 -10.30 -12.74 13.46
CA LEU A 203 -9.52 -13.88 13.95
C LEU A 203 -10.42 -15.00 14.47
N GLU A 204 -11.42 -14.69 15.28
CA GLU A 204 -12.39 -15.67 15.78
C GLU A 204 -13.13 -16.38 14.63
N ARG A 205 -13.59 -15.62 13.63
CA ARG A 205 -14.20 -16.20 12.42
C ARG A 205 -13.24 -17.08 11.63
N MET A 206 -12.01 -16.61 11.41
CA MET A 206 -10.98 -17.37 10.69
C MET A 206 -10.65 -18.68 11.39
N LEU A 207 -10.43 -18.65 12.72
CA LEU A 207 -10.10 -19.83 13.50
C LEU A 207 -11.28 -20.80 13.65
N GLY A 208 -12.51 -20.29 13.70
CA GLY A 208 -13.73 -21.09 13.73
C GLY A 208 -14.01 -21.83 12.42
N ASP A 209 -13.44 -21.37 11.30
CA ASP A 209 -13.69 -21.92 9.97
C ASP A 209 -12.46 -21.82 9.04
N LEU A 210 -11.35 -22.42 9.50
CA LEU A 210 -10.08 -22.37 8.77
C LEU A 210 -10.20 -22.96 7.36
N GLU A 211 -10.89 -24.09 7.19
CA GLU A 211 -10.95 -24.80 5.91
C GLU A 211 -11.64 -23.98 4.80
N GLY A 212 -12.62 -23.15 5.11
CA GLY A 212 -13.30 -22.35 4.08
C GLY A 212 -12.76 -20.94 3.88
N LEU A 213 -12.16 -20.34 4.91
CA LEU A 213 -11.71 -18.93 4.83
C LEU A 213 -10.24 -18.81 4.42
N LEU A 214 -9.39 -19.76 4.79
CA LEU A 214 -7.96 -19.74 4.52
C LEU A 214 -7.56 -19.84 3.02
N PRO A 215 -8.26 -20.64 2.17
CA PRO A 215 -7.86 -20.80 0.76
C PRO A 215 -7.81 -19.50 -0.06
N LEU A 216 -8.64 -18.50 0.27
CA LEU A 216 -8.60 -17.18 -0.38
C LEU A 216 -7.28 -16.45 -0.09
N HIS A 217 -6.83 -16.46 1.16
CA HIS A 217 -5.59 -15.80 1.58
C HIS A 217 -4.36 -16.49 0.98
N LEU A 218 -4.35 -17.82 0.94
CA LEU A 218 -3.25 -18.58 0.33
C LEU A 218 -3.17 -18.38 -1.18
N ARG A 219 -4.29 -18.27 -1.90
CA ARG A 219 -4.30 -17.91 -3.32
C ARG A 219 -3.75 -16.52 -3.58
N THR A 220 -4.12 -15.54 -2.73
CA THR A 220 -3.57 -14.18 -2.81
C THR A 220 -2.07 -14.17 -2.53
N LEU A 221 -1.60 -14.89 -1.50
CA LEU A 221 -0.19 -15.07 -1.21
C LEU A 221 0.57 -15.66 -2.40
N LYS A 222 0.05 -16.75 -2.98
CA LYS A 222 0.65 -17.40 -4.15
C LYS A 222 0.72 -16.42 -5.32
N GLY A 223 -0.36 -15.70 -5.62
CA GLY A 223 -0.41 -14.72 -6.71
C GLY A 223 0.65 -13.62 -6.58
N LEU A 224 0.81 -13.05 -5.39
CA LEU A 224 1.83 -12.02 -5.12
C LEU A 224 3.25 -12.60 -5.16
N TYR A 225 3.46 -13.77 -4.57
CA TYR A 225 4.77 -14.45 -4.58
C TYR A 225 5.25 -14.74 -6.01
N ARG A 226 4.34 -15.07 -6.94
CA ARG A 226 4.70 -15.32 -8.34
C ARG A 226 5.17 -14.08 -9.10
N LEU A 227 4.87 -12.87 -8.61
CA LEU A 227 5.40 -11.65 -9.21
C LEU A 227 6.91 -11.47 -8.91
N THR A 228 7.48 -12.16 -7.92
CA THR A 228 8.89 -11.99 -7.50
C THR A 228 9.93 -12.28 -8.60
N GLY A 229 9.54 -12.90 -9.72
CA GLY A 229 10.35 -12.99 -10.95
C GLY A 229 10.71 -11.62 -11.55
N TRP A 230 9.80 -10.65 -11.44
CA TRP A 230 9.89 -9.31 -12.04
C TRP A 230 10.28 -8.21 -11.03
N TRP A 231 10.52 -8.60 -9.77
CA TRP A 231 10.73 -7.68 -8.67
C TRP A 231 12.00 -8.08 -7.91
N ALA A 232 13.04 -7.25 -8.00
CA ALA A 232 14.33 -7.52 -7.37
C ALA A 232 14.88 -6.30 -6.61
N GLY A 233 15.79 -6.53 -5.65
CA GLY A 233 16.39 -5.46 -4.86
C GLY A 233 15.34 -4.64 -4.10
N ALA A 234 15.46 -3.32 -4.16
CA ALA A 234 14.54 -2.40 -3.48
C ALA A 234 13.07 -2.58 -3.95
N ASP A 235 12.84 -2.85 -5.24
CA ASP A 235 11.51 -3.16 -5.75
C ASP A 235 10.96 -4.43 -5.08
N GLY A 236 11.78 -5.47 -4.91
CA GLY A 236 11.39 -6.70 -4.22
C GLY A 236 10.89 -6.46 -2.78
N ASP A 237 11.48 -5.49 -2.08
CA ASP A 237 11.03 -5.07 -0.76
C ASP A 237 9.70 -4.30 -0.82
N ILE A 238 9.46 -3.47 -1.85
CA ILE A 238 8.17 -2.82 -2.10
C ILE A 238 7.06 -3.86 -2.25
N LEU A 239 7.25 -4.86 -3.11
CA LEU A 239 6.27 -5.93 -3.31
C LEU A 239 6.00 -6.72 -2.01
N LEU A 240 7.04 -6.99 -1.22
CA LEU A 240 6.88 -7.68 0.06
C LEU A 240 6.10 -6.83 1.08
N ARG A 241 6.37 -5.51 1.20
CA ARG A 241 5.59 -4.64 2.08
C ARG A 241 4.11 -4.64 1.67
N PHE A 242 3.84 -4.58 0.37
CA PHE A 242 2.47 -4.68 -0.13
C PHE A 242 1.84 -6.02 0.23
N ALA A 243 2.55 -7.14 0.06
CA ALA A 243 2.05 -8.46 0.44
C ALA A 243 1.77 -8.59 1.93
N GLN A 244 2.64 -8.05 2.79
CA GLN A 244 2.46 -8.00 4.24
C GLN A 244 1.23 -7.16 4.63
N LEU A 245 1.02 -6.00 3.98
CA LEU A 245 -0.19 -5.20 4.15
C LEU A 245 -1.44 -5.99 3.70
N ALA A 246 -1.39 -6.57 2.51
CA ALA A 246 -2.49 -7.33 1.91
C ALA A 246 -2.94 -8.49 2.80
N LEU A 247 -1.97 -9.22 3.33
CA LEU A 247 -2.14 -10.45 4.08
C LEU A 247 -1.98 -10.25 5.59
N LYS A 248 -2.11 -9.02 6.11
CA LYS A 248 -2.00 -8.74 7.56
C LYS A 248 -2.89 -9.65 8.41
N GLY A 249 -4.14 -9.87 8.00
CA GLY A 249 -5.05 -10.80 8.68
C GLY A 249 -4.53 -12.24 8.71
N LEU A 250 -3.97 -12.73 7.60
CA LEU A 250 -3.31 -14.04 7.53
C LEU A 250 -2.10 -14.09 8.47
N GLN A 251 -1.24 -13.07 8.47
CA GLN A 251 -0.09 -13.00 9.38
C GLN A 251 -0.53 -13.05 10.85
N SER A 252 -1.58 -12.31 11.21
CA SER A 252 -2.17 -12.36 12.55
C SER A 252 -2.69 -13.77 12.89
N THR A 253 -3.32 -14.48 11.95
CA THR A 253 -3.74 -15.87 12.15
C THR A 253 -2.54 -16.82 12.34
N LEU A 254 -1.50 -16.71 11.50
CA LEU A 254 -0.29 -17.54 11.54
C LEU A 254 0.46 -17.43 12.88
N ALA A 255 0.35 -16.28 13.55
CA ALA A 255 0.96 -16.01 14.85
C ALA A 255 0.21 -16.65 16.04
N THR A 256 -1.00 -17.19 15.85
CA THR A 256 -1.79 -17.77 16.96
C THR A 256 -1.39 -19.21 17.28
N ASP A 257 -1.42 -19.58 18.57
CA ASP A 257 -1.21 -20.96 19.01
C ASP A 257 -2.29 -21.90 18.47
N ALA A 258 -3.55 -21.43 18.43
CA ALA A 258 -4.69 -22.18 17.92
C ALA A 258 -4.48 -22.61 16.46
N PHE A 259 -3.95 -21.72 15.61
CA PHE A 259 -3.57 -22.09 14.25
C PHE A 259 -2.44 -23.12 14.26
N ASN A 260 -1.36 -22.87 15.00
CA ASN A 260 -0.18 -23.73 14.99
C ASN A 260 -0.45 -25.16 15.49
N GLN A 261 -1.48 -25.37 16.31
CA GLN A 261 -1.91 -26.68 16.81
C GLN A 261 -2.89 -27.42 15.88
N HIS A 262 -3.37 -26.79 14.81
CA HIS A 262 -4.36 -27.39 13.92
C HIS A 262 -3.77 -28.58 13.13
N PRO A 263 -4.46 -29.75 13.04
CA PRO A 263 -3.88 -30.99 12.49
C PRO A 263 -3.34 -30.89 11.05
N GLN A 264 -3.88 -29.96 10.26
CA GLN A 264 -3.53 -29.78 8.84
C GLN A 264 -2.40 -28.75 8.62
N VAL A 265 -2.01 -27.99 9.66
CA VAL A 265 -0.99 -26.93 9.52
C VAL A 265 0.42 -27.44 9.19
N PRO A 266 0.89 -28.62 9.66
CA PRO A 266 2.16 -29.17 9.18
C PRO A 266 2.21 -29.38 7.66
N LEU A 267 1.11 -29.87 7.07
CA LEU A 267 0.99 -30.01 5.61
C LEU A 267 0.96 -28.65 4.92
N LEU A 268 0.23 -27.68 5.48
CA LEU A 268 0.18 -26.31 4.97
C LEU A 268 1.56 -25.65 4.91
N LYS A 269 2.29 -25.69 6.03
CA LYS A 269 3.65 -25.11 6.12
C LYS A 269 4.61 -25.80 5.15
N LYS A 270 4.39 -27.09 4.84
CA LYS A 270 5.16 -27.81 3.83
C LYS A 270 4.81 -27.38 2.40
N LEU A 271 3.53 -27.20 2.08
CA LEU A 271 3.08 -26.83 0.73
C LEU A 271 3.36 -25.37 0.35
N PHE A 272 3.38 -24.47 1.34
CA PHE A 272 3.60 -23.03 1.17
C PHE A 272 4.89 -22.55 1.83
N ALA A 273 5.89 -23.43 1.98
CA ALA A 273 7.09 -23.14 2.75
C ALA A 273 7.81 -21.86 2.28
N ASP A 274 8.04 -21.75 0.98
CA ASP A 274 8.76 -20.62 0.39
C ASP A 274 7.92 -19.33 0.45
N GLU A 275 6.61 -19.42 0.18
CA GLU A 275 5.72 -18.26 0.23
C GLU A 275 5.58 -17.70 1.64
N LEU A 276 5.46 -18.57 2.65
CA LEU A 276 5.36 -18.18 4.05
C LEU A 276 6.70 -17.62 4.56
N ALA A 277 7.83 -18.21 4.15
CA ALA A 277 9.15 -17.69 4.49
C ALA A 277 9.39 -16.31 3.86
N TRP A 278 8.98 -16.11 2.61
CA TRP A 278 9.03 -14.81 1.94
C TRP A 278 8.16 -13.78 2.66
N LEU A 279 6.89 -14.11 2.96
CA LEU A 279 5.97 -13.22 3.67
C LEU A 279 6.48 -12.83 5.07
N ALA A 280 7.10 -13.77 5.77
CA ALA A 280 7.64 -13.59 7.12
C ALA A 280 8.99 -12.86 7.16
N ARG A 281 9.63 -12.58 6.00
CA ARG A 281 10.92 -11.88 5.96
C ARG A 281 10.75 -10.48 6.59
N PRO A 282 11.50 -10.15 7.65
CA PRO A 282 11.41 -8.85 8.28
C PRO A 282 11.95 -7.77 7.33
N LEU A 283 11.26 -6.63 7.28
CA LEU A 283 11.72 -5.45 6.58
C LEU A 283 12.00 -4.34 7.60
N PRO A 284 13.09 -3.58 7.46
CA PRO A 284 13.40 -2.49 8.37
C PRO A 284 12.31 -1.41 8.25
N GLU A 285 11.74 -1.00 9.39
CA GLU A 285 10.87 0.17 9.46
C GLU A 285 11.70 1.37 9.90
N PRO A 286 11.61 2.53 9.22
CA PRO A 286 12.27 3.73 9.67
C PRO A 286 11.68 4.15 11.02
N VAL A 287 12.52 4.20 12.06
CA VAL A 287 12.12 4.67 13.39
C VAL A 287 12.30 6.19 13.42
N PRO A 288 11.24 6.97 13.66
CA PRO A 288 11.36 8.40 13.82
C PRO A 288 12.27 8.74 15.01
N THR A 289 13.34 9.50 14.76
CA THR A 289 14.21 10.03 15.82
C THR A 289 13.98 11.53 15.97
N ASP A 290 13.83 11.98 17.22
CA ASP A 290 13.81 13.40 17.53
C ASP A 290 15.17 14.02 17.21
N ARG A 291 15.15 15.14 16.46
CA ARG A 291 16.35 15.93 16.16
C ARG A 291 16.62 17.03 17.19
N LEU A 292 15.63 17.36 18.02
CA LEU A 292 15.67 18.43 19.00
C LEU A 292 15.60 17.86 20.41
N ALA A 293 16.34 18.45 21.36
CA ALA A 293 16.11 18.21 22.78
C ALA A 293 14.81 18.92 23.22
N TRP A 294 13.97 18.20 23.95
CA TRP A 294 12.75 18.74 24.54
C TRP A 294 13.09 19.78 25.62
N SER A 295 12.51 20.97 25.52
CA SER A 295 12.64 22.04 26.50
C SER A 295 11.36 22.89 26.50
N PRO A 296 10.49 22.77 27.53
CA PRO A 296 9.24 23.53 27.59
C PRO A 296 9.48 25.04 27.76
N ASP A 297 10.60 25.45 28.35
CA ASP A 297 10.98 26.86 28.56
C ASP A 297 11.26 27.62 27.26
N ALA A 298 11.49 26.91 26.16
CA ALA A 298 11.66 27.51 24.83
C ALA A 298 10.34 28.00 24.22
N LEU A 299 9.19 27.57 24.75
CA LEU A 299 7.86 27.84 24.22
C LEU A 299 7.26 29.10 24.83
N GLN A 300 6.34 29.75 24.11
CA GLN A 300 5.51 30.78 24.73
C GLN A 300 4.63 30.15 25.82
N ALA A 301 4.50 30.84 26.97
CA ALA A 301 3.92 30.26 28.17
C ALA A 301 2.47 29.75 28.00
N ALA A 302 1.66 30.28 27.08
CA ALA A 302 0.30 29.79 26.87
C ALA A 302 0.21 28.40 26.22
N VAL A 303 1.28 27.92 25.58
CA VAL A 303 1.27 26.61 24.93
C VAL A 303 1.11 25.55 26.01
N LEU A 304 2.10 25.35 26.89
CA LEU A 304 2.05 24.32 27.93
C LEU A 304 1.67 24.84 29.32
N GLY A 305 1.81 26.15 29.56
CA GLY A 305 2.02 26.76 30.87
C GLY A 305 1.18 26.21 32.02
N GLU A 306 1.91 25.94 33.10
CA GLU A 306 1.39 25.57 34.42
C GLU A 306 1.41 26.83 35.31
N GLY A 307 0.24 27.20 35.86
CA GLY A 307 0.09 28.41 36.67
C GLY A 307 -1.38 28.79 36.93
N PRO A 308 -1.63 29.78 37.81
CA PRO A 308 -2.98 30.27 38.10
C PRO A 308 -3.68 30.77 36.83
N ARG A 309 -5.00 30.51 36.71
CA ARG A 309 -5.79 30.98 35.56
C ARG A 309 -5.93 32.50 35.59
N ALA A 310 -5.81 33.13 34.42
CA ALA A 310 -6.05 34.56 34.27
C ALA A 310 -7.51 34.91 34.55
N THR A 311 -7.76 36.04 35.23
CA THR A 311 -9.14 36.50 35.48
C THR A 311 -9.69 37.32 34.32
N HIS A 312 -8.83 38.09 33.65
CA HIS A 312 -9.18 38.93 32.51
C HIS A 312 -8.23 38.67 31.32
N GLY A 313 -8.75 38.85 30.12
CA GLY A 313 -7.97 38.77 28.90
C GLY A 313 -8.58 39.55 27.75
N ALA A 314 -7.85 39.65 26.65
CA ALA A 314 -8.38 40.08 25.38
C ALA A 314 -7.58 39.48 24.22
N LEU A 315 -8.26 39.15 23.12
CA LEU A 315 -7.59 38.88 21.85
C LEU A 315 -7.56 40.17 21.03
N VAL A 316 -6.35 40.61 20.68
CA VAL A 316 -6.09 41.84 19.92
C VAL A 316 -5.68 41.45 18.51
N LEU A 317 -6.48 41.85 17.52
CA LEU A 317 -6.23 41.56 16.11
C LEU A 317 -5.54 42.76 15.46
N LEU A 318 -4.43 42.52 14.76
CA LEU A 318 -3.53 43.57 14.27
C LEU A 318 -3.22 43.40 12.78
N ARG A 319 -2.99 44.52 12.12
CA ARG A 319 -2.45 44.60 10.76
C ARG A 319 -1.02 45.13 10.78
N VAL A 320 -0.13 44.51 10.02
CA VAL A 320 1.21 45.05 9.72
C VAL A 320 1.09 46.17 8.69
N THR A 321 1.60 47.36 9.01
CA THR A 321 1.67 48.53 8.12
C THR A 321 3.10 48.87 7.71
N ASP A 322 4.09 48.55 8.55
CA ASP A 322 5.51 48.59 8.24
C ASP A 322 6.15 47.26 8.67
N PRO A 323 6.59 46.41 7.73
CA PRO A 323 7.09 45.08 8.04
C PRO A 323 8.34 45.07 8.91
N GLN A 324 9.24 46.04 8.72
CA GLN A 324 10.50 46.08 9.44
C GLN A 324 10.27 46.53 10.88
N ARG A 325 9.58 47.67 11.06
CA ARG A 325 9.27 48.18 12.40
C ARG A 325 8.40 47.21 13.19
N ALA A 326 7.45 46.54 12.52
CA ALA A 326 6.63 45.51 13.15
C ALA A 326 7.47 44.33 13.63
N ALA A 327 8.37 43.78 12.79
CA ALA A 327 9.23 42.67 13.17
C ALA A 327 10.16 43.03 14.34
N GLU A 328 10.80 44.19 14.27
CA GLU A 328 11.67 44.72 15.34
C GLU A 328 10.89 44.90 16.64
N HIS A 329 9.70 45.51 16.60
CA HIS A 329 8.88 45.70 17.79
C HIS A 329 8.40 44.38 18.39
N LEU A 330 7.89 43.45 17.59
CA LEU A 330 7.42 42.14 18.05
C LEU A 330 8.55 41.33 18.70
N ALA A 331 9.77 41.42 18.19
CA ALA A 331 10.94 40.79 18.80
C ALA A 331 11.20 41.30 20.23
N THR A 332 10.98 42.59 20.49
CA THR A 332 11.12 43.15 21.86
C THR A 332 10.10 42.62 22.86
N LEU A 333 8.99 42.04 22.39
CA LEU A 333 7.92 41.52 23.25
C LEU A 333 8.16 40.07 23.71
N ALA A 334 9.14 39.36 23.13
CA ALA A 334 9.42 37.95 23.45
C ALA A 334 9.58 37.65 24.96
N PRO A 335 10.27 38.47 25.78
CA PRO A 335 10.37 38.23 27.22
C PRO A 335 9.00 38.25 27.95
N ARG A 336 8.02 39.01 27.45
CA ARG A 336 6.65 39.06 28.01
C ARG A 336 5.81 37.83 27.65
N CYS A 337 6.32 36.99 26.75
CA CYS A 337 5.72 35.73 26.32
C CYS A 337 6.30 34.50 27.05
N ALA A 338 7.48 34.62 27.68
CA ALA A 338 8.17 33.53 28.38
C ALA A 338 7.52 33.21 29.74
N ALA A 339 7.71 32.01 30.31
CA ALA A 339 7.29 31.63 31.66
C ALA A 339 8.23 32.25 32.74
N PRO A 340 7.86 32.37 34.04
CA PRO A 340 6.72 31.79 34.80
C PRO A 340 5.49 32.71 34.88
N ALA A 341 4.40 32.30 35.55
CA ALA A 341 3.08 32.98 35.60
C ALA A 341 3.12 34.51 35.84
N ALA A 342 2.10 35.23 35.35
CA ALA A 342 1.92 36.66 35.62
C ALA A 342 1.81 36.91 37.13
N ALA A 343 2.53 37.90 37.65
CA ALA A 343 2.15 38.46 38.94
C ALA A 343 0.77 39.15 38.82
N GLU A 344 0.05 39.28 39.93
CA GLU A 344 -1.20 40.05 39.94
C GLU A 344 -0.93 41.49 39.47
N GLY A 345 -1.74 41.98 38.54
CA GLY A 345 -1.56 43.28 37.90
C GLY A 345 -0.60 43.33 36.70
N GLU A 346 -0.02 42.22 36.25
CA GLU A 346 0.82 42.18 35.04
C GLU A 346 0.08 41.66 33.79
N VAL A 347 0.30 42.33 32.64
CA VAL A 347 -0.24 41.89 31.35
C VAL A 347 0.77 41.01 30.62
N ARG A 348 0.42 39.73 30.47
CA ARG A 348 1.16 38.74 29.67
C ARG A 348 0.67 38.67 28.24
N LEU A 349 1.59 38.35 27.34
CA LEU A 349 1.33 38.35 25.91
C LEU A 349 1.55 36.96 25.33
N HIS A 350 0.71 36.55 24.40
CA HIS A 350 0.95 35.43 23.51
C HIS A 350 0.72 35.89 22.08
N ILE A 351 1.69 35.64 21.22
CA ILE A 351 1.74 36.21 19.87
C ILE A 351 1.68 35.08 18.86
N GLY A 352 0.68 35.14 17.99
CA GLY A 352 0.52 34.25 16.84
C GLY A 352 0.37 35.04 15.54
N PHE A 353 0.74 34.40 14.44
CA PHE A 353 0.78 34.99 13.10
C PHE A 353 -0.16 34.25 12.16
N THR A 354 -0.92 34.96 11.34
CA THR A 354 -1.60 34.33 10.19
C THR A 354 -0.62 34.14 9.04
N MET A 355 -0.95 33.32 8.04
CA MET A 355 -0.15 33.24 6.81
C MET A 355 -0.05 34.61 6.12
N ALA A 356 -1.14 35.37 6.05
CA ALA A 356 -1.15 36.74 5.55
C ALA A 356 -0.18 37.64 6.34
N GLY A 357 -0.07 37.46 7.65
CA GLY A 357 0.87 38.18 8.49
C GLY A 357 2.33 37.83 8.26
N LEU A 358 2.66 36.55 8.10
CA LEU A 358 4.03 36.13 7.77
C LEU A 358 4.46 36.69 6.40
N ARG A 359 3.55 36.69 5.42
CA ARG A 359 3.76 37.35 4.12
C ARG A 359 3.92 38.85 4.27
N ALA A 360 3.06 39.50 5.06
CA ALA A 360 3.11 40.94 5.30
C ALA A 360 4.40 41.37 6.00
N LEU A 361 4.98 40.53 6.87
CA LEU A 361 6.29 40.75 7.50
C LEU A 361 7.48 40.52 6.55
N ARG A 362 7.23 39.99 5.35
CA ARG A 362 8.22 39.60 4.34
C ARG A 362 9.11 38.44 4.79
N ILE A 363 8.54 37.45 5.47
CA ILE A 363 9.23 36.18 5.76
C ILE A 363 9.54 35.45 4.45
N ASP A 364 10.68 34.74 4.43
CA ASP A 364 11.18 34.07 3.25
C ASP A 364 10.16 33.11 2.58
N PRO A 365 9.89 33.23 1.26
CA PRO A 365 8.92 32.40 0.55
C PRO A 365 9.22 30.89 0.57
N GLU A 366 10.49 30.47 0.48
CA GLU A 366 10.84 29.04 0.55
C GLU A 366 10.50 28.48 1.93
N ARG A 367 10.70 29.28 2.98
CA ARG A 367 10.32 28.92 4.33
C ARG A 367 8.80 28.88 4.51
N LEU A 368 8.06 29.78 3.88
CA LEU A 368 6.59 29.76 3.89
C LEU A 368 6.02 28.57 3.11
N ASP A 369 6.68 28.09 2.04
CA ASP A 369 6.26 26.88 1.31
C ASP A 369 6.36 25.60 2.16
N ARG A 370 7.11 25.64 3.29
CA ARG A 370 7.18 24.56 4.27
C ARG A 370 6.02 24.56 5.27
N LEU A 371 5.14 25.56 5.28
CA LEU A 371 3.99 25.54 6.18
C LEU A 371 2.85 24.66 5.63
N PRO A 372 2.01 24.06 6.49
CA PRO A 372 0.91 23.22 6.04
C PRO A 372 -0.12 24.00 5.21
N PRO A 373 -0.70 23.40 4.15
CA PRO A 373 -1.69 24.06 3.31
C PRO A 373 -2.91 24.59 4.08
N GLU A 374 -3.42 23.86 5.07
CA GLU A 374 -4.57 24.28 5.87
C GLU A 374 -4.32 25.56 6.67
N PHE A 375 -3.07 25.77 7.13
CA PHE A 375 -2.66 27.02 7.74
C PHE A 375 -2.52 28.14 6.69
N ALA A 376 -2.02 27.80 5.50
CA ALA A 376 -1.81 28.74 4.41
C ALA A 376 -3.13 29.28 3.81
N GLU A 377 -4.15 28.42 3.71
CA GLU A 377 -5.51 28.72 3.25
C GLU A 377 -6.30 29.52 4.30
N GLY A 378 -6.13 29.19 5.57
CA GLY A 378 -6.94 29.77 6.65
C GLY A 378 -8.27 29.02 6.88
N MET A 379 -9.03 29.43 7.89
CA MET A 379 -10.20 28.69 8.36
C MET A 379 -11.43 28.85 7.46
N GLU A 380 -11.67 30.06 6.94
CA GLU A 380 -12.87 30.42 6.19
C GLU A 380 -13.05 29.60 4.89
N PRO A 381 -12.02 29.44 4.02
CA PRO A 381 -12.12 28.56 2.85
C PRO A 381 -12.38 27.09 3.19
N ARG A 382 -12.16 26.69 4.44
CA ARG A 382 -12.22 25.30 4.91
C ARG A 382 -13.52 24.98 5.65
N ALA A 383 -14.50 25.90 5.67
CA ALA A 383 -15.77 25.75 6.36
C ALA A 383 -16.49 24.42 6.05
N GLY A 384 -16.50 24.00 4.78
CA GLY A 384 -17.10 22.72 4.36
C GLY A 384 -16.44 21.48 5.00
N LEU A 385 -15.12 21.50 5.23
CA LEU A 385 -14.38 20.41 5.88
C LEU A 385 -14.62 20.36 7.38
N LEU A 386 -14.73 21.53 8.01
CA LEU A 386 -15.02 21.70 9.44
C LEU A 386 -16.46 21.31 9.80
N GLY A 387 -17.35 21.25 8.80
CA GLY A 387 -18.79 21.12 9.03
C GLY A 387 -19.46 22.44 9.41
N ASP A 388 -18.80 23.57 9.15
CA ASP A 388 -19.31 24.92 9.31
C ASP A 388 -20.29 25.23 8.16
N LEU A 389 -21.43 24.55 8.21
CA LEU A 389 -22.49 24.60 7.20
C LEU A 389 -23.67 25.45 7.71
N ARG A 390 -24.53 25.90 6.79
CA ARG A 390 -25.79 26.60 7.12
C ARG A 390 -25.51 27.80 8.05
N GLY A 391 -26.14 27.89 9.21
CA GLY A 391 -25.95 29.01 10.14
C GLY A 391 -24.51 29.22 10.64
N ASN A 392 -23.64 28.21 10.52
CA ASN A 392 -22.21 28.35 10.82
C ASN A 392 -21.34 28.65 9.58
N HIS A 393 -21.93 28.76 8.38
CA HIS A 393 -21.18 29.08 7.16
C HIS A 393 -20.61 30.51 7.23
N PRO A 394 -19.42 30.78 6.65
CA PRO A 394 -18.79 32.10 6.67
C PRO A 394 -19.67 33.27 6.22
N ASP A 395 -20.61 33.03 5.32
CA ASP A 395 -21.60 34.04 4.88
C ASP A 395 -22.48 34.58 6.02
N HIS A 396 -22.56 33.86 7.14
CA HIS A 396 -23.34 34.21 8.33
C HIS A 396 -22.47 34.58 9.53
N TRP A 397 -21.16 34.67 9.37
CA TRP A 397 -20.24 34.98 10.46
C TRP A 397 -20.39 36.44 10.94
N HIS A 398 -20.61 36.60 12.24
CA HIS A 398 -20.57 37.88 12.92
C HIS A 398 -19.13 38.30 13.21
N ARG A 399 -18.43 38.78 12.17
CA ARG A 399 -17.01 39.19 12.19
C ARG A 399 -16.68 40.24 13.27
N PRO A 400 -15.42 40.36 13.72
CA PRO A 400 -15.04 41.29 14.79
C PRO A 400 -15.36 42.76 14.46
N LEU A 401 -15.80 43.53 15.46
CA LEU A 401 -16.03 44.97 15.32
C LEU A 401 -14.71 45.73 15.19
N ARG A 402 -14.69 46.74 14.30
CA ARG A 402 -13.54 47.61 14.10
C ARG A 402 -13.24 48.41 15.38
N HIS A 403 -11.98 48.34 15.82
CA HIS A 403 -11.51 49.08 16.97
C HIS A 403 -11.55 50.60 16.74
N GLY A 404 -11.97 51.35 17.74
CA GLY A 404 -12.03 52.82 17.71
C GLY A 404 -13.24 53.40 16.96
N VAL A 405 -14.18 52.57 16.53
CA VAL A 405 -15.46 52.99 15.94
C VAL A 405 -16.60 52.73 16.93
N ASP A 406 -17.63 53.57 16.89
CA ASP A 406 -18.87 53.36 17.63
C ASP A 406 -19.49 51.98 17.27
N PRO A 407 -19.68 51.07 18.24
CA PRO A 407 -20.30 49.77 18.01
C PRO A 407 -21.67 49.83 17.32
N ALA A 408 -22.43 50.92 17.50
CA ALA A 408 -23.73 51.11 16.86
C ALA A 408 -23.67 51.21 15.32
N ARG A 409 -22.48 51.44 14.75
CA ARG A 409 -22.27 51.50 13.30
C ARG A 409 -22.09 50.14 12.65
N GLU A 410 -21.94 49.07 13.44
CA GLU A 410 -21.68 47.70 12.98
C GLU A 410 -20.55 47.56 11.94
N ASP A 411 -19.55 48.45 11.97
CA ASP A 411 -18.37 48.37 11.10
C ASP A 411 -17.47 47.22 11.57
N ARG A 412 -17.38 46.17 10.75
CA ARG A 412 -16.64 44.94 11.04
C ARG A 412 -15.43 44.80 10.14
N ILE A 413 -14.44 44.06 10.60
CA ILE A 413 -13.21 43.79 9.84
C ILE A 413 -13.30 42.45 9.11
N GLU A 414 -12.66 42.37 7.96
CA GLU A 414 -12.37 41.10 7.29
C GLU A 414 -11.30 40.33 8.09
N LEU A 415 -11.37 39.00 8.09
CA LEU A 415 -10.38 38.18 8.78
C LEU A 415 -9.05 38.11 8.02
N ASP A 416 -9.08 38.18 6.68
CA ASP A 416 -7.89 38.15 5.82
C ASP A 416 -6.94 39.34 6.03
N VAL A 417 -7.43 40.46 6.57
CA VAL A 417 -6.58 41.63 6.89
C VAL A 417 -5.89 41.50 8.25
N VAL A 418 -6.20 40.46 9.03
CA VAL A 418 -5.56 40.17 10.31
C VAL A 418 -4.22 39.49 10.04
N HIS A 419 -3.14 40.16 10.43
CA HIS A 419 -1.77 39.69 10.24
C HIS A 419 -1.20 39.06 11.52
N VAL A 420 -1.45 39.68 12.67
CA VAL A 420 -0.94 39.25 13.97
C VAL A 420 -2.08 39.23 14.97
N ALA A 421 -2.14 38.20 15.81
CA ALA A 421 -3.06 38.13 16.93
C ALA A 421 -2.26 38.08 18.23
N VAL A 422 -2.57 39.00 19.15
CA VAL A 422 -1.93 39.06 20.47
C VAL A 422 -2.98 38.80 21.53
N MET A 423 -2.83 37.67 22.22
CA MET A 423 -3.64 37.35 23.39
C MET A 423 -3.00 37.99 24.61
N MET A 424 -3.75 38.88 25.26
CA MET A 424 -3.37 39.54 26.50
C MET A 424 -4.08 38.88 27.67
N ARG A 425 -3.37 38.62 28.76
CA ARG A 425 -3.93 38.03 29.98
C ARG A 425 -3.40 38.74 31.22
N THR A 426 -4.26 38.93 32.21
CA THR A 426 -3.89 39.47 33.53
C THR A 426 -4.68 38.75 34.62
N ILE A 427 -4.11 38.73 35.81
CA ILE A 427 -4.80 38.36 37.04
C ILE A 427 -5.07 39.66 37.79
N ASP A 428 -6.33 39.90 38.06
CA ASP A 428 -6.85 40.92 38.95
C ASP A 428 -8.16 40.38 39.50
N THR A 429 -8.19 40.06 40.79
CA THR A 429 -9.38 39.50 41.45
C THR A 429 -10.31 40.59 41.99
N SER A 430 -9.88 41.86 41.98
CA SER A 430 -10.65 43.00 42.47
C SER A 430 -11.61 43.60 41.43
N ASP A 431 -11.32 43.42 40.14
CA ASP A 431 -12.21 43.83 39.03
C ASP A 431 -13.24 42.73 38.70
N GLU A 432 -14.52 43.03 38.92
CA GLU A 432 -15.64 42.13 38.61
C GLU A 432 -16.22 42.35 37.21
N GLY A 433 -15.75 43.37 36.48
CA GLY A 433 -16.23 43.71 35.14
C GLY A 433 -15.98 42.62 34.11
N HIS A 434 -16.89 42.50 33.14
CA HIS A 434 -16.77 41.56 32.01
C HIS A 434 -16.31 42.23 30.69
N GLY A 435 -16.10 43.56 30.72
CA GLY A 435 -15.62 44.34 29.57
C GLY A 435 -14.09 44.31 29.40
N LEU A 436 -13.55 45.25 28.61
CA LEU A 436 -12.12 45.39 28.41
C LEU A 436 -11.44 45.97 29.68
N HIS A 437 -10.61 45.16 30.33
CA HIS A 437 -9.90 45.55 31.56
C HIS A 437 -8.96 46.77 31.34
N PRO A 438 -8.88 47.74 32.28
CA PRO A 438 -8.07 48.96 32.12
C PRO A 438 -6.59 48.73 31.83
N LEU A 439 -5.94 47.76 32.50
CA LEU A 439 -4.53 47.41 32.23
C LEU A 439 -4.33 46.90 30.78
N ILE A 440 -5.28 46.09 30.30
CA ILE A 440 -5.24 45.56 28.93
C ILE A 440 -5.49 46.70 27.93
N GLN A 441 -6.44 47.60 28.20
CA GLN A 441 -6.69 48.78 27.38
C GLN A 441 -5.45 49.69 27.27
N GLY A 442 -4.68 49.83 28.36
CA GLY A 442 -3.39 50.51 28.34
C GLY A 442 -2.39 49.81 27.41
N ALA A 443 -2.25 48.49 27.54
CA ALA A 443 -1.35 47.69 26.71
C ALA A 443 -1.72 47.72 25.21
N VAL A 444 -3.01 47.66 24.88
CA VAL A 444 -3.52 47.77 23.49
C VAL A 444 -3.11 49.10 22.86
N ARG A 445 -3.21 50.22 23.59
CA ARG A 445 -2.82 51.54 23.09
C ARG A 445 -1.33 51.60 22.73
N VAL A 446 -0.46 51.05 23.58
CA VAL A 446 0.99 51.02 23.32
C VAL A 446 1.32 50.15 22.10
N LEU A 447 0.61 49.02 21.92
CA LEU A 447 0.89 48.07 20.85
C LEU A 447 0.70 48.65 19.43
N GLY A 448 -0.20 49.63 19.27
CA GLY A 448 -0.51 50.25 17.97
C GLY A 448 0.22 51.56 17.66
N GLN A 449 1.02 52.11 18.58
CA GLN A 449 1.61 53.46 18.44
C GLN A 449 3.07 53.42 18.00
N GLY A 450 3.33 53.75 16.73
CA GLY A 450 4.70 53.88 16.20
C GLY A 450 5.44 52.55 16.04
N THR A 451 4.73 51.42 16.06
CA THR A 451 5.27 50.05 16.07
C THR A 451 5.26 49.37 14.69
N GLY A 452 4.73 50.01 13.65
CA GLY A 452 4.47 49.36 12.36
C GLY A 452 3.27 48.39 12.40
N LEU A 453 2.50 48.39 13.50
CA LEU A 453 1.27 47.62 13.68
C LEU A 453 0.07 48.56 13.86
N THR A 454 -1.11 48.13 13.44
CA THR A 454 -2.38 48.84 13.66
C THR A 454 -3.39 47.89 14.28
N VAL A 455 -4.03 48.31 15.37
CA VAL A 455 -5.11 47.54 16.04
C VAL A 455 -6.36 47.58 15.16
N LEU A 456 -6.84 46.40 14.77
CA LEU A 456 -8.04 46.23 13.95
C LEU A 456 -9.28 45.95 14.79
N ALA A 457 -9.17 45.06 15.79
CA ALA A 457 -10.26 44.67 16.68
C ALA A 457 -9.72 44.22 18.04
N VAL A 458 -10.57 44.28 19.07
CA VAL A 458 -10.25 43.84 20.44
C VAL A 458 -11.44 43.05 20.96
N GLU A 459 -11.18 41.82 21.40
CA GLU A 459 -12.20 40.85 21.85
C GLU A 459 -11.94 40.49 23.32
N PRO A 460 -12.64 41.14 24.28
CA PRO A 460 -12.43 40.91 25.71
C PRO A 460 -12.88 39.51 26.16
N THR A 461 -12.19 38.96 27.16
CA THR A 461 -12.50 37.66 27.76
C THR A 461 -12.42 37.73 29.29
N ARG A 462 -13.22 36.91 29.99
CA ARG A 462 -13.34 36.88 31.45
C ARG A 462 -13.39 35.45 31.99
N SER A 463 -12.69 35.20 33.10
CA SER A 463 -12.79 33.99 33.93
C SER A 463 -12.94 34.38 35.41
N ARG A 464 -14.06 34.03 36.04
CA ARG A 464 -14.39 34.42 37.42
C ARG A 464 -13.60 33.69 38.50
N THR A 465 -12.70 32.79 38.12
CA THR A 465 -11.84 32.08 39.05
C THR A 465 -10.43 31.96 38.51
N THR A 466 -9.47 32.00 39.43
CA THR A 466 -8.06 31.66 39.21
C THR A 466 -7.80 30.16 39.42
N ALA A 467 -8.75 29.46 40.05
CA ALA A 467 -8.68 28.03 40.35
C ALA A 467 -8.98 27.17 39.10
N PRO A 468 -8.51 25.90 39.08
CA PRO A 468 -8.70 25.01 37.93
C PRO A 468 -10.16 24.57 37.70
N ASN A 469 -11.08 24.84 38.64
CA ASN A 469 -12.49 24.46 38.57
C ASN A 469 -13.39 25.53 37.90
N GLY A 470 -12.83 26.36 37.03
CA GLY A 470 -13.60 27.36 36.29
C GLY A 470 -14.71 26.75 35.44
N ARG A 471 -15.91 27.33 35.54
CA ARG A 471 -17.10 26.88 34.81
C ARG A 471 -17.31 27.69 33.54
N GLU A 472 -17.74 27.03 32.48
CA GLU A 472 -18.26 27.69 31.27
C GLU A 472 -19.74 28.07 31.42
N HIS A 473 -20.35 28.72 30.42
CA HIS A 473 -21.69 29.33 30.58
C HIS A 473 -22.84 28.32 30.68
N PHE A 474 -22.69 27.07 30.21
CA PHE A 474 -23.64 25.98 30.47
C PHE A 474 -23.51 25.39 31.89
N GLY A 475 -22.53 25.84 32.68
CA GLY A 475 -22.34 25.50 34.09
C GLY A 475 -21.36 24.36 34.36
N PHE A 476 -20.64 23.84 33.36
CA PHE A 476 -19.69 22.74 33.50
C PHE A 476 -18.28 23.23 33.84
N VAL A 477 -17.58 22.52 34.72
CA VAL A 477 -16.13 22.70 34.91
C VAL A 477 -15.39 22.33 33.61
N ASP A 478 -14.62 23.27 33.08
CA ASP A 478 -13.83 23.07 31.86
C ASP A 478 -12.31 23.07 32.11
N GLY A 479 -11.58 22.44 31.19
CA GLY A 479 -10.13 22.33 31.18
C GLY A 479 -9.58 21.09 31.88
N ILE A 480 -10.44 20.08 32.15
CA ILE A 480 -10.08 18.85 32.88
C ILE A 480 -9.22 17.91 32.03
N SER A 481 -9.73 17.47 30.87
CA SER A 481 -9.03 16.52 30.01
C SER A 481 -8.14 17.26 29.02
N GLN A 482 -6.83 17.26 29.27
CA GLN A 482 -5.80 17.85 28.44
C GLN A 482 -4.67 16.85 28.18
N PRO A 483 -4.03 16.88 27.00
CA PRO A 483 -2.84 16.07 26.76
C PRO A 483 -1.67 16.52 27.66
N MET A 484 -0.93 15.56 28.19
CA MET A 484 0.28 15.72 28.99
C MET A 484 1.48 15.30 28.16
N VAL A 485 2.48 16.17 28.00
CA VAL A 485 3.66 15.85 27.19
C VAL A 485 4.62 14.94 27.97
N THR A 486 4.96 13.80 27.38
CA THR A 486 5.92 12.82 27.88
C THR A 486 6.96 12.53 26.78
N PRO A 487 8.17 13.11 26.83
CA PRO A 487 9.19 12.96 25.78
C PRO A 487 9.60 11.50 25.53
N ASP A 488 9.84 10.74 26.59
CA ASP A 488 10.28 9.34 26.51
C ASP A 488 9.10 8.36 26.42
N LEU A 489 7.96 8.79 25.85
CA LEU A 489 6.77 7.95 25.73
C LEU A 489 7.04 6.78 24.78
N VAL A 490 7.14 5.60 25.36
CA VAL A 490 7.15 4.33 24.63
C VAL A 490 5.69 3.93 24.33
N PRO A 491 5.32 3.72 23.06
CA PRO A 491 3.98 3.26 22.69
C PRO A 491 3.61 1.99 23.45
N ASP A 492 2.34 1.86 23.87
CA ASP A 492 1.89 0.64 24.56
C ASP A 492 2.05 -0.58 23.61
N PRO A 493 2.72 -1.67 24.04
CA PRO A 493 3.05 -2.81 23.17
C PRO A 493 1.83 -3.60 22.69
N ALA A 494 0.70 -3.49 23.39
CA ALA A 494 -0.62 -3.90 22.90
C ALA A 494 -1.68 -2.94 23.49
N PRO A 495 -2.61 -2.40 22.68
CA PRO A 495 -3.66 -1.49 23.16
C PRO A 495 -4.56 -2.07 24.26
N ASP A 496 -4.54 -3.40 24.43
CA ASP A 496 -5.36 -4.20 25.34
C ASP A 496 -4.58 -4.66 26.60
N SER A 497 -3.27 -4.41 26.69
CA SER A 497 -2.44 -4.95 27.80
C SER A 497 -2.63 -4.22 29.13
N SER A 498 -3.37 -3.11 29.15
CA SER A 498 -3.69 -2.37 30.38
C SER A 498 -5.17 -1.96 30.41
N ALA A 499 -5.81 -2.20 31.55
CA ALA A 499 -7.16 -1.70 31.85
C ALA A 499 -7.20 -0.16 32.00
N TYR A 500 -6.04 0.47 32.23
CA TYR A 500 -5.83 1.91 32.43
C TYR A 500 -4.65 2.37 31.57
N PRO A 501 -4.89 2.68 30.29
CA PRO A 501 -3.84 3.03 29.35
C PRO A 501 -3.43 4.48 29.51
N ARG A 502 -2.19 4.81 29.13
CA ARG A 502 -1.58 6.14 29.25
C ARG A 502 -2.17 7.18 28.26
N GLN A 503 -3.50 7.27 28.16
CA GLN A 503 -4.21 7.93 27.06
C GLN A 503 -4.05 9.45 26.99
N HIS A 504 -3.76 10.10 28.12
CA HIS A 504 -3.51 11.54 28.16
C HIS A 504 -2.05 11.88 27.90
N GLN A 505 -1.14 10.91 28.01
CA GLN A 505 0.27 11.14 27.70
C GLN A 505 0.47 11.17 26.19
N VAL A 506 1.24 12.14 25.72
CA VAL A 506 1.55 12.34 24.31
C VAL A 506 3.00 12.68 24.11
N ARG A 507 3.58 12.33 22.97
CA ARG A 507 4.89 12.86 22.58
C ARG A 507 4.84 14.36 22.30
N PRO A 508 5.97 15.08 22.45
CA PRO A 508 6.09 16.50 22.10
C PRO A 508 5.52 16.87 20.72
N GLY A 509 5.73 16.00 19.72
CA GLY A 509 5.29 16.22 18.33
C GLY A 509 3.77 16.27 18.14
N GLU A 510 2.97 15.94 19.14
CA GLU A 510 1.51 16.16 19.09
C GLU A 510 1.14 17.64 19.27
N LEU A 511 1.98 18.43 19.95
CA LEU A 511 1.66 19.83 20.27
C LEU A 511 2.68 20.83 19.70
N VAL A 512 3.90 20.37 19.44
CA VAL A 512 5.05 21.22 19.13
C VAL A 512 5.79 20.69 17.90
N LEU A 513 6.08 21.59 16.96
CA LEU A 513 6.86 21.30 15.76
C LEU A 513 8.33 20.98 16.08
N GLY A 514 8.96 20.18 15.22
CA GLY A 514 10.36 19.75 15.34
C GLY A 514 10.59 18.49 16.18
N PHE A 515 9.52 17.79 16.57
CA PHE A 515 9.54 16.52 17.30
C PHE A 515 8.65 15.47 16.63
N ALA A 516 8.99 14.19 16.82
CA ALA A 516 8.18 13.05 16.40
C ALA A 516 6.89 12.96 17.23
N ASN A 517 5.85 12.39 16.63
CA ASN A 517 4.51 12.36 17.19
C ASN A 517 4.06 10.92 17.56
N ASP A 518 2.85 10.76 18.09
CA ASP A 518 2.30 9.45 18.49
C ASP A 518 1.72 8.67 17.31
N ARG A 519 1.67 9.30 16.13
CA ARG A 519 1.21 8.71 14.86
C ARG A 519 2.32 7.97 14.11
N GLY A 520 3.57 8.07 14.59
CA GLY A 520 4.75 7.48 13.96
C GLY A 520 5.41 8.37 12.91
N ASP A 521 5.06 9.66 12.84
CA ASP A 521 5.75 10.61 11.98
C ASP A 521 7.03 11.13 12.64
N GLY A 522 8.02 11.44 11.80
CA GLY A 522 9.22 12.19 12.19
C GLY A 522 8.94 13.67 12.48
N PRO A 523 9.96 14.40 12.96
CA PRO A 523 9.84 15.82 13.24
C PRO A 523 9.45 16.61 11.99
N TYR A 524 8.54 17.58 12.17
CA TYR A 524 8.13 18.51 11.12
C TYR A 524 8.56 19.95 11.45
N PRO A 525 9.21 20.70 10.53
CA PRO A 525 9.73 20.22 9.24
C PRO A 525 10.85 19.18 9.43
N ALA A 526 11.04 18.36 8.39
CA ALA A 526 12.03 17.27 8.40
C ALA A 526 13.46 17.81 8.61
N GLU A 527 13.80 18.89 7.92
CA GLU A 527 15.02 19.66 8.14
C GLU A 527 14.85 20.70 9.24
N ALA A 528 15.96 21.09 9.87
CA ALA A 528 15.94 22.12 10.91
C ALA A 528 15.57 23.50 10.35
N ASP A 529 14.67 24.20 11.04
CA ASP A 529 14.19 25.51 10.64
C ASP A 529 14.02 26.43 11.85
N GLY A 530 14.88 27.44 11.97
CA GLY A 530 14.89 28.31 13.15
C GLY A 530 13.62 29.11 13.44
N LEU A 531 12.66 29.21 12.51
CA LEU A 531 11.35 29.86 12.73
C LEU A 531 10.29 28.83 13.12
N LEU A 532 10.27 27.69 12.42
CA LEU A 532 9.22 26.67 12.59
C LEU A 532 9.50 25.75 13.79
N ASP A 533 10.76 25.47 14.08
CA ASP A 533 11.18 24.60 15.17
C ASP A 533 10.65 25.09 16.51
N ARG A 534 10.10 24.17 17.31
CA ARG A 534 9.48 24.48 18.61
C ARG A 534 8.31 25.47 18.51
N GLY A 535 7.74 25.65 17.33
CA GLY A 535 6.48 26.35 17.13
C GLY A 535 5.26 25.47 17.40
N SER A 536 4.07 26.06 17.41
CA SER A 536 2.79 25.36 17.52
C SER A 536 1.74 26.09 16.70
N PHE A 537 0.71 25.39 16.23
CA PHE A 537 -0.46 26.02 15.65
C PHE A 537 -1.51 26.29 16.71
N LEU A 538 -2.10 27.49 16.66
CA LEU A 538 -3.19 27.92 17.51
C LEU A 538 -4.44 28.12 16.66
N VAL A 539 -5.49 27.40 17.01
CA VAL A 539 -6.83 27.60 16.47
C VAL A 539 -7.62 28.51 17.40
N VAL A 540 -8.29 29.52 16.84
CA VAL A 540 -9.18 30.42 17.57
C VAL A 540 -10.58 30.37 16.96
N ARG A 541 -11.62 30.20 17.79
CA ARG A 541 -13.02 30.29 17.38
C ARG A 541 -13.82 31.06 18.40
N LYS A 542 -14.53 32.10 17.98
CA LYS A 542 -15.50 32.79 18.83
C LYS A 542 -16.84 32.07 18.72
N LEU A 543 -17.26 31.45 19.81
CA LEU A 543 -18.47 30.64 19.88
C LEU A 543 -19.45 31.30 20.85
N ARG A 544 -20.59 31.77 20.34
CA ARG A 544 -21.68 32.31 21.17
C ARG A 544 -22.49 31.15 21.75
N GLN A 545 -22.78 31.20 23.05
CA GLN A 545 -23.58 30.18 23.75
C GLN A 545 -24.98 30.74 24.02
N ARG A 546 -26.01 30.08 23.47
CA ARG A 546 -27.42 30.47 23.56
C ARG A 546 -28.11 29.72 24.70
N LEU A 547 -28.12 30.33 25.89
CA LEU A 547 -28.71 29.72 27.09
C LEU A 547 -30.23 29.66 27.00
N ASP A 548 -30.85 30.65 26.34
CA ASP A 548 -32.27 30.65 25.99
C ASP A 548 -32.65 29.38 25.21
N HIS A 549 -31.98 29.12 24.09
CA HIS A 549 -32.25 27.93 23.27
C HIS A 549 -32.02 26.62 24.03
N LEU A 550 -30.94 26.55 24.84
CA LEU A 550 -30.63 25.36 25.63
C LEU A 550 -31.68 25.11 26.71
N TYR A 551 -32.06 26.14 27.47
CA TYR A 551 -33.01 25.99 28.58
C TYR A 551 -34.40 25.60 28.08
N ASP A 552 -34.84 26.14 26.95
CA ASP A 552 -36.11 25.76 26.32
C ASP A 552 -36.13 24.27 25.95
N ALA A 553 -35.06 23.77 25.31
CA ALA A 553 -34.95 22.35 24.95
C ALA A 553 -34.88 21.43 26.18
N LEU A 554 -34.14 21.84 27.23
CA LEU A 554 -34.04 21.08 28.48
C LEU A 554 -35.39 21.00 29.20
N GLU A 555 -36.15 22.11 29.28
CA GLU A 555 -37.47 22.09 29.93
C GLU A 555 -38.53 21.33 29.13
N GLN A 556 -38.47 21.38 27.80
CA GLN A 556 -39.34 20.58 26.95
C GLN A 556 -39.19 19.08 27.26
N HIS A 557 -37.96 18.61 27.54
CA HIS A 557 -37.72 17.23 27.96
C HIS A 557 -38.06 16.97 29.43
N ALA A 558 -37.67 17.88 30.33
CA ALA A 558 -37.78 17.72 31.77
C ALA A 558 -39.22 17.82 32.29
N GLN A 559 -40.08 18.60 31.62
CA GLN A 559 -41.45 18.87 32.03
C GLN A 559 -41.55 19.36 33.49
N GLY A 560 -40.61 20.22 33.90
CA GLY A 560 -40.54 20.78 35.25
C GLY A 560 -39.84 19.88 36.29
N ASP A 561 -39.29 18.72 35.92
CA ASP A 561 -38.50 17.86 36.81
C ASP A 561 -36.99 18.26 36.79
N PRO A 562 -36.46 18.85 37.88
CA PRO A 562 -35.07 19.31 37.91
C PRO A 562 -34.04 18.17 37.81
N VAL A 563 -34.40 16.95 38.25
CA VAL A 563 -33.51 15.78 38.19
C VAL A 563 -33.37 15.30 36.76
N ARG A 564 -34.48 15.19 36.02
CA ARG A 564 -34.47 14.84 34.59
C ARG A 564 -33.73 15.89 33.76
N ARG A 565 -33.94 17.17 34.09
CA ARG A 565 -33.23 18.29 33.44
C ARG A 565 -31.72 18.15 33.59
N THR A 566 -31.26 17.88 34.82
CA THR A 566 -29.84 17.74 35.14
C THR A 566 -29.24 16.48 34.52
N ASP A 567 -29.93 15.34 34.59
CA ASP A 567 -29.49 14.08 33.98
C ASP A 567 -29.32 14.22 32.46
N LEU A 568 -30.27 14.85 31.77
CA LEU A 568 -30.15 15.09 30.32
C LEU A 568 -28.93 15.97 30.01
N LEU A 569 -28.76 17.09 30.72
CA LEU A 569 -27.65 18.01 30.49
C LEU A 569 -26.29 17.33 30.75
N GLU A 570 -26.16 16.56 31.83
CA GLU A 570 -24.93 15.81 32.16
C GLU A 570 -24.66 14.70 31.13
N ARG A 571 -25.70 13.99 30.64
CA ARG A 571 -25.57 13.00 29.56
C ARG A 571 -25.17 13.63 28.24
N MET A 572 -25.72 14.77 27.87
CA MET A 572 -25.33 15.52 26.68
C MET A 572 -23.84 15.87 26.73
N MET A 573 -23.33 16.29 27.89
CA MET A 573 -21.91 16.58 28.08
C MET A 573 -21.04 15.31 28.14
N GLY A 574 -21.51 14.28 28.84
CA GLY A 574 -20.75 13.07 29.20
C GLY A 574 -19.95 13.21 30.51
N ARG A 575 -20.23 14.26 31.29
CA ARG A 575 -19.67 14.53 32.64
C ARG A 575 -20.73 15.18 33.50
N ARG A 576 -20.54 15.12 34.82
CA ARG A 576 -21.28 15.93 35.78
C ARG A 576 -20.86 17.39 35.69
N GLN A 577 -21.71 18.31 36.17
CA GLN A 577 -21.39 19.74 36.15
C GLN A 577 -20.14 20.11 36.97
N ASP A 578 -19.79 19.31 37.98
CA ASP A 578 -18.56 19.47 38.77
C ASP A 578 -17.29 18.93 38.08
N GLY A 579 -17.44 18.24 36.94
CA GLY A 579 -16.35 17.66 36.17
C GLY A 579 -16.18 16.15 36.31
N THR A 580 -16.87 15.50 37.26
CA THR A 580 -16.79 14.04 37.46
C THR A 580 -17.25 13.30 36.20
N PRO A 581 -16.50 12.29 35.68
CA PRO A 581 -16.96 11.53 34.52
C PRO A 581 -18.17 10.65 34.84
N LEU A 582 -19.02 10.42 33.84
CA LEU A 582 -20.19 9.54 34.00
C LEU A 582 -19.83 8.05 34.08
N VAL A 583 -18.60 7.68 33.74
CA VAL A 583 -18.07 6.31 33.78
C VAL A 583 -17.04 6.18 34.89
N ALA A 584 -16.90 4.96 35.41
CA ALA A 584 -15.93 4.68 36.46
C ALA A 584 -14.50 4.99 36.02
N SER A 585 -13.77 5.74 36.86
CA SER A 585 -12.37 6.07 36.63
C SER A 585 -11.42 5.09 37.33
N GLY A 586 -10.23 4.96 36.75
CA GLY A 586 -9.14 4.18 37.27
C GLY A 586 -8.37 4.83 38.41
N PRO A 587 -7.34 4.14 38.94
CA PRO A 587 -6.54 4.61 40.05
C PRO A 587 -5.74 5.90 39.75
N GLY A 588 -5.58 6.30 38.47
CA GLY A 588 -4.95 7.56 38.06
C GLY A 588 -5.81 8.82 38.21
N GLY A 589 -7.04 8.71 38.73
CA GLY A 589 -7.96 9.84 39.01
C GLY A 589 -9.08 10.03 37.99
N ASP A 590 -9.88 11.09 38.13
CA ASP A 590 -11.17 11.37 37.44
C ASP A 590 -11.11 11.55 35.90
N ASN A 591 -9.97 11.23 35.31
CA ASN A 591 -9.79 11.25 33.88
C ASN A 591 -9.18 9.95 33.33
N ASP A 592 -8.78 9.00 34.18
CA ASP A 592 -8.09 7.76 33.80
C ASP A 592 -9.09 6.63 33.47
N PHE A 593 -9.76 6.70 32.32
CA PHE A 593 -10.77 5.71 31.90
C PHE A 593 -10.83 5.53 30.38
N ARG A 594 -11.38 4.38 29.93
CA ARG A 594 -11.80 4.10 28.54
C ARG A 594 -13.31 3.90 28.47
N TYR A 595 -13.89 4.11 27.29
CA TYR A 595 -15.28 3.71 27.04
C TYR A 595 -15.33 2.27 26.55
N ARG A 596 -16.03 1.40 27.28
CA ARG A 596 -16.36 0.02 26.89
C ARG A 596 -17.77 -0.01 26.28
N ALA A 597 -18.10 -1.10 25.59
CA ALA A 597 -19.46 -1.30 25.05
C ALA A 597 -20.53 -1.21 26.16
N ALA A 598 -20.27 -1.79 27.33
CA ALA A 598 -21.16 -1.75 28.49
C ALA A 598 -21.38 -0.34 29.07
N ASP A 599 -20.48 0.61 28.81
CA ASP A 599 -20.55 1.96 29.40
C ASP A 599 -21.55 2.87 28.69
N GLN A 600 -22.15 2.42 27.57
CA GLN A 600 -23.11 3.22 26.81
C GLN A 600 -24.35 3.63 27.61
N ALA A 601 -24.82 2.80 28.54
CA ALA A 601 -25.93 3.15 29.42
C ALA A 601 -25.59 4.31 30.38
N GLN A 602 -24.30 4.50 30.70
CA GLN A 602 -23.80 5.56 31.58
C GLN A 602 -23.46 6.83 30.78
N CYS A 603 -22.70 6.68 29.69
CA CYS A 603 -22.26 7.79 28.85
C CYS A 603 -22.64 7.53 27.37
N PRO A 604 -23.67 8.21 26.84
CA PRO A 604 -24.13 8.03 25.45
C PRO A 604 -23.03 8.21 24.40
N PHE A 605 -23.15 7.55 23.24
CA PHE A 605 -22.15 7.65 22.16
C PHE A 605 -21.99 9.09 21.63
N SER A 606 -23.09 9.83 21.53
CA SER A 606 -23.12 11.21 21.03
C SER A 606 -22.75 12.26 22.09
N SER A 607 -22.44 11.88 23.33
CA SER A 607 -22.02 12.83 24.36
C SER A 607 -20.79 13.63 23.95
N HIS A 608 -20.76 14.90 24.31
CA HIS A 608 -19.76 15.87 23.87
C HIS A 608 -18.32 15.41 24.07
N VAL A 609 -17.97 15.02 25.31
CA VAL A 609 -16.60 14.59 25.62
C VAL A 609 -16.23 13.25 24.97
N ARG A 610 -17.22 12.36 24.72
CA ARG A 610 -17.02 11.06 24.08
C ARG A 610 -16.82 11.21 22.57
N ARG A 611 -17.51 12.16 21.93
CA ARG A 611 -17.29 12.48 20.51
C ARG A 611 -15.94 13.16 20.29
N ALA A 612 -15.60 14.13 21.14
CA ALA A 612 -14.35 14.88 21.04
C ALA A 612 -13.12 13.97 21.29
N ASN A 613 -13.25 12.99 22.18
CA ASN A 613 -12.23 11.97 22.42
C ASN A 613 -12.90 10.60 22.70
N PRO A 614 -12.97 9.69 21.72
CA PRO A 614 -13.67 8.41 21.85
C PRO A 614 -12.95 7.37 22.72
N ARG A 615 -11.69 7.62 23.12
CA ARG A 615 -10.89 6.77 24.02
C ARG A 615 -10.86 5.27 23.67
N ASP A 616 -11.10 4.95 22.42
CA ASP A 616 -11.17 3.60 21.84
C ASP A 616 -9.82 2.89 21.76
N GLY A 617 -8.72 3.61 22.06
CA GLY A 617 -7.37 3.04 22.11
C GLY A 617 -6.71 2.88 20.74
N ARG A 618 -7.30 3.42 19.67
CA ARG A 618 -6.64 3.42 18.35
C ARG A 618 -5.36 4.28 18.41
N PRO A 619 -4.27 3.87 17.73
CA PRO A 619 -3.06 4.69 17.64
C PRO A 619 -3.36 6.04 17.00
N GLY A 620 -2.65 7.09 17.41
CA GLY A 620 -2.68 8.36 16.69
C GLY A 620 -3.99 9.17 16.80
N LEU A 621 -4.86 8.88 17.78
CA LEU A 621 -6.05 9.69 18.05
C LEU A 621 -5.69 11.19 18.09
N PRO A 622 -6.49 12.09 17.50
CA PRO A 622 -6.26 13.51 17.56
C PRO A 622 -6.29 14.00 19.01
N ARG A 623 -5.36 14.91 19.31
CA ARG A 623 -5.20 15.54 20.61
C ARG A 623 -5.10 17.04 20.39
N ILE A 624 -5.78 17.83 21.21
CA ILE A 624 -5.67 19.28 21.17
C ILE A 624 -5.52 19.79 22.60
N LEU A 625 -4.66 20.79 22.79
CA LEU A 625 -4.47 21.41 24.10
C LEU A 625 -5.30 22.68 24.19
N ARG A 626 -6.43 22.61 24.91
CA ARG A 626 -7.40 23.70 24.97
C ARG A 626 -7.00 24.74 26.01
N ARG A 627 -7.11 26.01 25.64
CA ARG A 627 -6.78 27.20 26.43
C ARG A 627 -7.82 28.31 26.30
N GLY A 628 -9.04 27.95 25.90
CA GLY A 628 -10.16 28.89 25.72
C GLY A 628 -10.53 29.65 26.99
N MET A 629 -11.23 30.76 26.81
CA MET A 629 -11.67 31.63 27.91
C MET A 629 -13.06 32.19 27.59
N GLY A 630 -13.93 32.30 28.61
CA GLY A 630 -15.28 32.84 28.44
C GLY A 630 -15.24 34.31 28.04
N TYR A 631 -16.32 34.80 27.43
CA TYR A 631 -16.58 36.22 27.23
C TYR A 631 -18.03 36.55 27.63
N GLY A 632 -18.28 37.83 27.92
CA GLY A 632 -19.61 38.30 28.32
C GLY A 632 -20.00 37.99 29.78
N PRO A 633 -21.22 38.38 30.17
CA PRO A 633 -21.74 38.20 31.53
C PRO A 633 -22.00 36.71 31.86
N ALA A 634 -21.93 36.33 33.14
CA ALA A 634 -22.24 34.97 33.61
C ALA A 634 -23.74 34.70 33.51
N SER A 635 -24.12 33.41 33.51
CA SER A 635 -25.51 32.97 33.39
C SER A 635 -26.46 33.70 34.36
N LEU A 636 -26.01 34.03 35.57
CA LEU A 636 -26.81 34.72 36.59
C LEU A 636 -26.74 36.26 36.52
N GLU A 637 -25.83 36.84 35.74
CA GLU A 637 -25.60 38.29 35.69
C GLU A 637 -26.46 39.01 34.63
N ALA A 638 -27.00 38.28 33.65
CA ALA A 638 -27.76 38.85 32.54
C ALA A 638 -28.76 37.82 31.99
N ALA A 639 -29.75 38.30 31.23
CA ALA A 639 -30.78 37.46 30.62
C ALA A 639 -30.20 36.35 29.69
N PRO A 640 -30.86 35.19 29.56
CA PRO A 640 -30.32 34.03 28.83
C PRO A 640 -29.90 34.28 27.37
N ASP A 641 -30.44 35.31 26.72
CA ASP A 641 -30.16 35.72 25.33
C ASP A 641 -28.97 36.69 25.18
N ALA A 642 -28.41 37.21 26.29
CA ALA A 642 -27.30 38.15 26.26
C ALA A 642 -26.07 37.58 25.54
N ASP A 643 -25.29 38.45 24.87
CA ASP A 643 -24.08 38.04 24.15
C ASP A 643 -23.00 37.52 25.10
N ARG A 644 -22.81 36.20 25.06
CA ARG A 644 -21.89 35.46 25.91
C ARG A 644 -21.42 34.21 25.17
N GLY A 645 -20.30 33.68 25.60
CA GLY A 645 -19.83 32.41 25.10
C GLY A 645 -18.38 32.17 25.45
N ILE A 646 -17.70 31.44 24.56
CA ILE A 646 -16.29 31.09 24.72
C ILE A 646 -15.49 31.54 23.51
N LEU A 647 -14.35 32.20 23.76
CA LEU A 647 -13.28 32.29 22.79
C LEU A 647 -12.50 30.99 22.89
N PHE A 648 -12.89 30.00 22.09
CA PHE A 648 -12.25 28.71 22.03
C PHE A 648 -10.85 28.86 21.44
N MET A 649 -9.86 28.27 22.12
CA MET A 649 -8.46 28.33 21.74
C MET A 649 -7.83 26.97 21.94
N ALA A 650 -7.14 26.44 20.93
CA ALA A 650 -6.54 25.12 20.99
C ALA A 650 -5.17 25.08 20.28
N TYR A 651 -4.17 24.51 20.96
CA TYR A 651 -2.84 24.26 20.41
C TYR A 651 -2.72 22.84 19.88
N CYS A 652 -2.01 22.71 18.75
CA CYS A 652 -1.74 21.44 18.08
C CYS A 652 -0.54 21.58 17.13
N ALA A 653 0.11 20.47 16.79
CA ALA A 653 1.20 20.45 15.79
C ALA A 653 0.68 20.27 14.35
N SER A 654 -0.53 19.74 14.17
CA SER A 654 -1.19 19.48 12.89
C SER A 654 -2.65 19.90 12.98
N ILE A 655 -3.01 21.03 12.35
CA ILE A 655 -4.39 21.56 12.37
C ILE A 655 -5.33 20.54 11.74
N ALA A 656 -4.97 20.03 10.56
CA ALA A 656 -5.81 19.14 9.80
C ALA A 656 -6.04 17.79 10.50
N GLU A 657 -4.99 17.17 11.03
CA GLU A 657 -5.11 15.86 11.68
C GLU A 657 -5.76 15.95 13.06
N GLN A 658 -5.67 17.10 13.74
CA GLN A 658 -6.11 17.25 15.12
C GLN A 658 -7.39 18.08 15.25
N PHE A 659 -7.30 19.41 15.10
CA PHE A 659 -8.45 20.29 15.32
C PHE A 659 -9.57 20.05 14.31
N GLU A 660 -9.25 20.02 13.01
CA GLU A 660 -10.29 19.88 11.98
C GLU A 660 -11.00 18.53 12.07
N THR A 661 -10.24 17.46 12.31
CA THR A 661 -10.78 16.12 12.58
C THR A 661 -11.77 16.14 13.75
N VAL A 662 -11.38 16.72 14.89
CA VAL A 662 -12.27 16.82 16.06
C VAL A 662 -13.50 17.68 15.75
N GLN A 663 -13.33 18.86 15.15
CA GLN A 663 -14.43 19.76 14.82
C GLN A 663 -15.44 19.10 13.86
N ARG A 664 -14.95 18.36 12.86
CA ARG A 664 -15.80 17.57 11.97
C ARG A 664 -16.59 16.52 12.75
N TRP A 665 -15.97 15.82 13.70
CA TRP A 665 -16.70 14.89 14.57
C TRP A 665 -17.79 15.59 15.38
N MET A 666 -17.54 16.81 15.86
CA MET A 666 -18.57 17.57 16.58
C MET A 666 -19.75 17.93 15.67
N ALA A 667 -19.47 18.43 14.46
CA ALA A 667 -20.49 18.88 13.52
C ALA A 667 -21.35 17.75 12.92
N GLY A 668 -20.84 16.51 12.90
CA GLY A 668 -21.57 15.35 12.37
C GLY A 668 -20.70 14.20 11.85
N GLY A 669 -19.39 14.17 12.07
CA GLY A 669 -18.55 13.01 11.69
C GLY A 669 -18.75 11.79 12.62
N ASN A 670 -18.26 10.62 12.21
CA ASN A 670 -18.37 9.40 13.01
C ASN A 670 -17.07 9.11 13.80
N SER A 671 -17.02 9.51 15.07
CA SER A 671 -15.91 9.19 15.99
C SER A 671 -16.22 8.07 16.98
N SER A 672 -17.50 7.75 17.18
CA SER A 672 -17.98 6.84 18.23
C SER A 672 -18.73 5.62 17.67
N GLY A 673 -18.60 5.34 16.38
CA GLY A 673 -19.23 4.21 15.68
C GLY A 673 -20.71 4.39 15.34
N VAL A 674 -21.30 5.59 15.53
CA VAL A 674 -22.70 5.88 15.22
C VAL A 674 -22.85 6.73 13.97
N GLY A 675 -24.03 6.70 13.33
CA GLY A 675 -24.29 7.50 12.13
C GLY A 675 -24.10 9.01 12.35
N SER A 676 -23.61 9.70 11.32
CA SER A 676 -23.32 11.14 11.26
C SER A 676 -24.48 12.04 11.65
N THR A 677 -25.71 11.58 11.43
CA THR A 677 -26.95 12.26 11.82
C THR A 677 -27.10 12.39 13.34
N GLN A 678 -26.46 11.52 14.12
CA GLN A 678 -26.36 11.63 15.57
C GLN A 678 -25.16 12.50 15.93
N SER A 679 -25.25 13.81 15.63
CA SER A 679 -24.19 14.80 15.88
C SER A 679 -24.02 15.14 17.37
N ASP A 680 -23.04 15.97 17.69
CA ASP A 680 -22.88 16.51 19.04
C ASP A 680 -24.12 17.30 19.50
N PRO A 681 -24.59 17.13 20.75
CA PRO A 681 -25.80 17.80 21.22
C PRO A 681 -25.67 19.32 21.31
N PHE A 682 -24.47 19.87 21.49
CA PHE A 682 -24.23 21.32 21.62
C PHE A 682 -23.74 21.98 20.32
N LEU A 683 -22.77 21.36 19.65
CA LEU A 683 -22.07 21.87 18.48
C LEU A 683 -22.60 21.33 17.14
N GLY A 684 -23.52 20.35 17.17
CA GLY A 684 -24.17 19.83 15.96
C GLY A 684 -24.94 20.93 15.23
N VAL A 685 -24.76 21.02 13.91
CA VAL A 685 -25.33 22.10 13.09
C VAL A 685 -26.78 21.80 12.72
N PRO A 686 -27.76 22.60 13.20
CA PRO A 686 -29.17 22.33 12.94
C PRO A 686 -29.54 22.38 11.45
N ARG A 687 -30.60 21.66 11.10
CA ARG A 687 -31.24 21.65 9.77
C ARG A 687 -32.69 22.04 9.95
N ALA A 688 -33.11 23.12 9.32
CA ALA A 688 -34.51 23.56 9.36
C ALA A 688 -35.43 22.42 8.86
N GLY A 689 -36.49 22.14 9.60
CA GLY A 689 -37.46 21.07 9.28
C GLY A 689 -36.97 19.65 9.56
N GLN A 690 -35.79 19.44 10.17
CA GLN A 690 -35.31 18.12 10.57
C GLN A 690 -35.17 18.01 12.09
N PRO A 691 -35.75 16.98 12.74
CA PRO A 691 -35.68 16.83 14.19
C PRO A 691 -34.26 16.50 14.65
N ARG A 692 -33.80 17.18 15.71
CA ARG A 692 -32.51 16.89 16.38
C ARG A 692 -32.78 16.05 17.62
N VAL A 693 -32.58 14.73 17.50
CA VAL A 693 -32.86 13.81 18.60
C VAL A 693 -31.58 13.31 19.26
N PHE A 694 -31.40 13.64 20.54
CA PHE A 694 -30.39 12.99 21.39
C PHE A 694 -30.94 11.67 21.91
N ARG A 695 -30.21 10.56 21.68
CA ARG A 695 -30.66 9.20 21.99
C ARG A 695 -29.65 8.44 22.83
N TRP A 696 -30.14 7.67 23.80
CA TRP A 696 -29.32 6.76 24.63
C TRP A 696 -30.12 5.55 25.08
N VAL A 697 -29.49 4.63 25.81
CA VAL A 697 -30.21 3.59 26.56
C VAL A 697 -30.05 3.82 28.06
N ASP A 698 -31.10 3.56 28.83
CA ASP A 698 -31.03 3.62 30.28
C ASP A 698 -30.43 2.34 30.91
N ALA A 699 -30.37 2.28 32.24
CA ALA A 699 -29.82 1.14 32.98
C ALA A 699 -30.63 -0.17 32.80
N SER A 700 -31.91 -0.08 32.40
CA SER A 700 -32.73 -1.25 32.04
C SER A 700 -32.50 -1.68 30.58
N GLY A 701 -31.74 -0.88 29.84
CA GLY A 701 -31.48 -0.99 28.41
C GLY A 701 -32.63 -0.53 27.53
N ALA A 702 -33.58 0.25 28.06
CA ALA A 702 -34.65 0.84 27.25
C ALA A 702 -34.15 2.10 26.52
N PRO A 703 -34.51 2.30 25.24
CA PRO A 703 -34.09 3.46 24.47
C PRO A 703 -34.82 4.73 24.94
N GLN A 704 -34.04 5.78 25.18
CA GLN A 704 -34.49 7.11 25.62
C GLN A 704 -34.17 8.16 24.54
N ARG A 705 -35.01 9.21 24.45
CA ARG A 705 -34.92 10.26 23.43
C ARG A 705 -35.23 11.64 24.02
N ALA A 706 -34.47 12.64 23.60
CA ALA A 706 -34.74 14.05 23.86
C ALA A 706 -34.71 14.82 22.53
N ASP A 707 -35.77 15.59 22.26
CA ASP A 707 -35.78 16.56 21.15
C ASP A 707 -35.01 17.81 21.59
N LEU A 708 -34.02 18.20 20.78
CA LEU A 708 -33.17 19.35 21.02
C LEU A 708 -33.64 20.60 20.27
N GLY A 709 -34.75 20.51 19.52
CA GLY A 709 -35.31 21.61 18.75
C GLY A 709 -34.50 21.97 17.49
N GLU A 710 -34.93 23.01 16.78
CA GLU A 710 -34.31 23.45 15.52
C GLU A 710 -33.26 24.55 15.68
N GLN A 711 -33.16 25.16 16.87
CA GLN A 711 -32.25 26.26 17.15
C GLN A 711 -30.87 25.75 17.63
N ALA A 712 -29.81 26.50 17.33
CA ALA A 712 -28.46 26.14 17.74
C ALA A 712 -28.18 26.56 19.19
N PHE A 713 -27.60 25.69 20.01
CA PHE A 713 -27.15 26.04 21.36
C PHE A 713 -25.81 26.79 21.34
N VAL A 714 -25.02 26.58 20.29
CA VAL A 714 -23.75 27.26 20.04
C VAL A 714 -23.72 27.77 18.61
N GLU A 715 -23.42 29.05 18.44
CA GLU A 715 -23.31 29.72 17.14
C GLU A 715 -21.84 30.08 16.89
N LEU A 716 -21.31 29.71 15.72
CA LEU A 716 -19.98 30.16 15.30
C LEU A 716 -20.06 31.61 14.83
N GLN A 717 -19.31 32.50 15.47
CA GLN A 717 -19.24 33.91 15.08
C GLN A 717 -18.13 34.15 14.05
N TRP A 718 -16.93 33.59 14.27
CA TRP A 718 -15.79 33.60 13.36
C TRP A 718 -14.64 32.74 13.91
N GLY A 719 -13.60 32.48 13.13
CA GLY A 719 -12.38 31.86 13.62
C GLY A 719 -11.13 32.12 12.76
N LEU A 720 -9.96 31.74 13.30
CA LEU A 720 -8.64 32.00 12.73
C LEU A 720 -7.69 30.81 12.98
N TYR A 721 -6.74 30.62 12.08
CA TYR A 721 -5.55 29.80 12.30
C TYR A 721 -4.32 30.69 12.47
N LEU A 722 -3.52 30.39 13.48
CA LEU A 722 -2.34 31.15 13.85
C LEU A 722 -1.15 30.21 14.01
N PHE A 723 0.03 30.65 13.58
CA PHE A 723 1.30 30.02 13.90
C PHE A 723 1.94 30.76 15.07
N VAL A 724 2.30 30.03 16.12
CA VAL A 724 2.90 30.54 17.36
C VAL A 724 4.37 30.09 17.39
N PRO A 725 5.33 30.97 17.11
CA PRO A 725 6.75 30.61 17.11
C PRO A 725 7.29 30.43 18.52
N ALA A 726 8.41 29.72 18.61
CA ALA A 726 9.22 29.64 19.83
C ALA A 726 9.73 31.03 20.26
N LEU A 727 10.10 31.18 21.54
CA LEU A 727 10.59 32.46 22.08
C LEU A 727 11.85 32.95 21.35
N ALA A 728 12.79 32.04 21.06
CA ALA A 728 14.01 32.35 20.34
C ALA A 728 13.74 32.80 18.89
N ALA A 729 12.76 32.18 18.23
CA ALA A 729 12.33 32.55 16.88
C ALA A 729 11.65 33.92 16.88
N LEU A 730 10.78 34.20 17.86
CA LEU A 730 10.13 35.50 18.02
C LEU A 730 11.15 36.62 18.26
N ALA A 731 12.15 36.38 19.13
CA ALA A 731 13.21 37.34 19.41
C ALA A 731 14.11 37.65 18.20
N ARG A 732 14.11 36.77 17.19
CA ARG A 732 14.93 36.88 15.96
C ARG A 732 14.07 37.02 14.70
N LEU A 733 12.83 37.47 14.83
CA LEU A 733 11.86 37.50 13.73
C LEU A 733 12.38 38.26 12.49
N SER A 734 13.20 39.30 12.69
CA SER A 734 13.83 40.07 11.62
C SER A 734 14.83 39.27 10.77
N ASP A 735 15.47 38.24 11.33
CA ASP A 735 16.50 37.43 10.66
C ASP A 735 15.93 36.53 9.55
N PHE A 736 14.61 36.31 9.55
CA PHE A 736 13.93 35.37 8.65
C PHE A 736 13.30 36.02 7.42
N ARG A 737 13.61 37.29 7.18
CA ARG A 737 13.08 38.09 6.06
C ARG A 737 14.05 38.04 4.87
N SER A 738 13.56 38.00 3.63
CA SER A 738 14.41 37.93 2.43
C SER A 738 14.18 39.05 1.39
N ALA A 739 15.15 39.20 0.49
CA ALA A 739 15.05 39.94 -0.79
C ALA A 739 14.86 38.92 -1.95
N PRO A 740 14.21 39.27 -3.07
CA PRO A 740 13.65 38.27 -3.99
C PRO A 740 14.63 37.75 -5.07
N GLU A 741 14.81 36.43 -5.19
CA GLU A 741 15.11 35.68 -6.45
C GLU A 741 14.92 34.15 -6.28
N PRO A 742 14.61 33.35 -7.35
CA PRO A 742 14.32 31.91 -7.24
C PRO A 742 15.43 30.98 -7.78
N VAL A 743 15.55 29.76 -7.22
CA VAL A 743 16.48 28.70 -7.64
C VAL A 743 15.73 27.46 -8.17
N LEU A 744 16.24 26.87 -9.25
CA LEU A 744 15.76 25.64 -9.91
C LEU A 744 16.57 24.40 -9.47
N ALA A 745 15.90 23.26 -9.28
CA ALA A 745 16.50 21.97 -8.88
C ALA A 745 17.04 21.16 -10.09
N PRO A 746 17.98 20.20 -9.89
CA PRO A 746 18.67 19.50 -10.97
C PRO A 746 17.84 18.35 -11.57
N ALA A 747 18.04 18.13 -12.86
CA ALA A 747 17.40 17.08 -13.65
C ALA A 747 18.08 15.69 -13.48
N PRO A 748 17.32 14.60 -13.61
CA PRO A 748 17.83 13.24 -13.47
C PRO A 748 18.65 12.77 -14.69
N VAL A 749 19.50 11.77 -14.46
CA VAL A 749 20.42 11.19 -15.45
C VAL A 749 19.65 10.28 -16.44
N PRO A 750 19.85 10.42 -17.77
CA PRO A 750 19.17 9.61 -18.77
C PRO A 750 19.74 8.17 -18.88
N PRO A 751 18.95 7.21 -19.40
CA PRO A 751 19.37 5.83 -19.63
C PRO A 751 20.49 5.70 -20.68
N SER A 752 21.21 4.56 -20.67
CA SER A 752 22.26 4.28 -21.65
C SER A 752 21.70 3.74 -22.97
N ALA A 753 22.43 3.90 -24.08
CA ALA A 753 22.01 3.41 -25.41
C ALA A 753 21.81 1.87 -25.48
N LEU A 754 22.51 1.09 -24.66
CA LEU A 754 22.30 -0.36 -24.57
C LEU A 754 20.96 -0.68 -23.91
N ASP A 755 20.57 0.09 -22.89
CA ASP A 755 19.31 -0.10 -22.16
C ASP A 755 18.11 0.27 -23.03
N GLU A 756 18.25 1.25 -23.92
CA GLU A 756 17.24 1.57 -24.94
C GLU A 756 16.98 0.40 -25.89
N TRP A 757 18.03 -0.25 -26.39
CA TRP A 757 17.88 -1.42 -27.26
C TRP A 757 17.29 -2.63 -26.54
N ARG A 758 17.73 -2.88 -25.29
CA ARG A 758 17.12 -3.92 -24.43
C ARG A 758 15.63 -3.70 -24.25
N ALA A 759 15.21 -2.47 -23.94
CA ALA A 759 13.79 -2.14 -23.77
C ALA A 759 12.97 -2.37 -25.05
N ARG A 760 13.55 -2.10 -26.23
CA ARG A 760 12.89 -2.33 -27.52
C ARG A 760 12.78 -3.80 -27.89
N LEU A 761 13.78 -4.63 -27.60
CA LEU A 761 13.88 -6.01 -28.10
C LEU A 761 13.40 -7.08 -27.11
N GLU A 762 13.56 -6.85 -25.81
CA GLU A 762 13.30 -7.85 -24.78
C GLU A 762 11.89 -7.76 -24.18
N ASP A 763 11.21 -6.63 -24.32
CA ASP A 763 9.77 -6.50 -24.06
C ASP A 763 8.95 -7.15 -25.20
N ARG A 764 7.85 -7.83 -24.87
CA ARG A 764 7.09 -8.63 -25.84
C ARG A 764 6.49 -7.78 -26.95
N ASP A 765 5.79 -6.71 -26.58
CA ASP A 765 5.01 -5.92 -27.54
C ASP A 765 5.96 -5.00 -28.35
N SER A 766 6.88 -4.34 -27.65
CA SER A 766 7.94 -3.53 -28.26
C SER A 766 8.86 -4.37 -29.16
N GLY A 767 9.18 -5.60 -28.73
CA GLY A 767 10.03 -6.54 -29.45
C GLY A 767 9.41 -6.96 -30.78
N ARG A 768 8.13 -7.35 -30.79
CA ARG A 768 7.42 -7.70 -32.04
C ARG A 768 7.45 -6.54 -33.05
N ALA A 769 7.23 -5.31 -32.59
CA ALA A 769 7.28 -4.12 -33.46
C ALA A 769 8.70 -3.84 -33.98
N THR A 770 9.72 -3.97 -33.12
CA THR A 770 11.12 -3.76 -33.49
C THR A 770 11.57 -4.81 -34.50
N TRP A 771 11.29 -6.09 -34.27
CA TRP A 771 11.61 -7.16 -35.21
C TRP A 771 10.89 -7.04 -36.55
N ARG A 772 9.63 -6.57 -36.57
CA ARG A 772 8.95 -6.21 -37.81
C ARG A 772 9.71 -5.14 -38.59
N THR A 773 10.20 -4.11 -37.91
CA THR A 773 11.03 -3.05 -38.50
C THR A 773 12.33 -3.61 -39.09
N VAL A 774 13.02 -4.49 -38.37
CA VAL A 774 14.22 -5.21 -38.88
C VAL A 774 13.91 -5.94 -40.19
N ARG A 775 12.78 -6.65 -40.27
CA ARG A 775 12.38 -7.40 -41.47
C ARG A 775 12.00 -6.48 -42.63
N GLU A 776 11.11 -5.53 -42.39
CA GLU A 776 10.47 -4.72 -43.44
C GLU A 776 11.38 -3.59 -43.95
N GLN A 777 12.15 -2.96 -43.06
CA GLN A 777 12.96 -1.78 -43.41
C GLN A 777 14.44 -2.09 -43.59
N HIS A 778 14.95 -3.14 -42.93
CA HIS A 778 16.37 -3.52 -42.97
C HIS A 778 16.61 -4.87 -43.65
N GLY A 779 15.61 -5.44 -44.34
CA GLY A 779 15.76 -6.70 -45.08
C GLY A 779 16.16 -7.88 -44.20
N GLY A 780 15.83 -7.84 -42.91
CA GLY A 780 16.15 -8.88 -41.94
C GLY A 780 17.56 -8.82 -41.35
N ASP A 781 18.36 -7.78 -41.62
CA ASP A 781 19.74 -7.63 -41.13
C ASP A 781 20.03 -6.18 -40.73
N GLN A 782 20.14 -5.90 -39.43
CA GLN A 782 20.31 -4.55 -38.89
C GLN A 782 21.50 -4.46 -37.93
N GLN A 783 22.35 -3.44 -38.11
CA GLN A 783 23.33 -3.06 -37.10
C GLN A 783 22.67 -2.21 -36.02
N ALA A 784 22.72 -2.68 -34.77
CA ALA A 784 22.05 -2.07 -33.61
C ALA A 784 23.05 -1.80 -32.48
N GLU A 785 24.13 -1.09 -32.75
CA GLU A 785 25.14 -0.76 -31.74
C GLU A 785 24.55 0.06 -30.57
N PRO A 786 24.90 -0.21 -29.30
CA PRO A 786 25.86 -1.22 -28.81
C PRO A 786 25.26 -2.63 -28.56
N TYR A 787 24.03 -2.90 -28.97
CA TYR A 787 23.37 -4.22 -28.80
C TYR A 787 23.91 -5.29 -29.77
N GLY A 788 24.52 -4.89 -30.89
CA GLY A 788 25.13 -5.78 -31.88
C GLY A 788 24.33 -5.91 -33.18
N ARG A 789 24.60 -6.96 -33.97
CA ARG A 789 23.94 -7.19 -35.27
C ARG A 789 22.71 -8.08 -35.11
N LEU A 790 21.54 -7.60 -35.55
CA LEU A 790 20.25 -8.30 -35.48
C LEU A 790 19.94 -9.01 -36.80
N LEU A 791 19.69 -10.32 -36.74
CA LEU A 791 19.18 -11.13 -37.86
C LEU A 791 17.73 -11.55 -37.56
N GLY A 792 16.79 -11.12 -38.40
CA GLY A 792 15.35 -11.21 -38.12
C GLY A 792 14.50 -12.00 -39.12
N SER A 793 15.01 -12.34 -40.30
CA SER A 793 14.26 -13.11 -41.32
C SER A 793 14.78 -14.54 -41.45
N ALA A 794 13.92 -15.44 -41.93
CA ALA A 794 14.23 -16.86 -42.09
C ALA A 794 15.47 -17.13 -42.96
N ASP A 795 15.65 -16.37 -44.04
CA ASP A 795 16.79 -16.48 -44.96
C ASP A 795 18.13 -16.02 -44.36
N LYS A 796 18.10 -15.33 -43.20
CA LYS A 796 19.30 -14.92 -42.46
C LYS A 796 19.54 -15.80 -41.24
N VAL A 797 18.49 -16.06 -40.47
CA VAL A 797 18.58 -16.78 -39.19
C VAL A 797 18.87 -18.27 -39.39
N PHE A 798 18.18 -18.95 -40.31
CA PHE A 798 18.37 -20.39 -40.47
C PHE A 798 19.76 -20.78 -41.02
N PRO A 799 20.34 -20.06 -42.00
CA PRO A 799 21.74 -20.30 -42.38
C PRO A 799 22.72 -20.07 -41.22
N ALA A 800 22.49 -19.07 -40.37
CA ALA A 800 23.35 -18.83 -39.20
C ALA A 800 23.27 -19.96 -38.15
N LEU A 801 22.11 -20.61 -38.01
CA LEU A 801 21.94 -21.82 -37.18
C LEU A 801 22.54 -23.07 -37.83
N ALA A 802 22.55 -23.12 -39.16
CA ALA A 802 22.99 -24.27 -39.95
C ALA A 802 24.49 -24.27 -40.29
N ASP A 803 25.29 -23.30 -39.82
CA ASP A 803 26.73 -23.17 -40.07
C ASP A 803 27.54 -24.28 -39.35
N ALA A 804 27.40 -25.52 -39.83
CA ALA A 804 27.92 -26.72 -39.20
C ALA A 804 29.44 -26.75 -38.97
N PRO A 805 30.31 -26.16 -39.83
CA PRO A 805 31.73 -26.07 -39.55
C PRO A 805 32.12 -24.83 -38.72
N CYS A 806 31.16 -24.06 -38.20
CA CYS A 806 31.35 -22.80 -37.46
C CYS A 806 32.31 -21.81 -38.16
N LYS A 807 32.17 -21.65 -39.49
CA LYS A 807 33.06 -20.80 -40.29
C LYS A 807 32.71 -19.32 -40.20
N HIS A 808 31.46 -19.01 -39.94
CA HIS A 808 30.90 -17.67 -39.92
C HIS A 808 30.32 -17.32 -38.55
N PHE A 809 29.79 -18.31 -37.83
CA PHE A 809 29.19 -18.13 -36.51
C PHE A 809 29.71 -19.18 -35.53
N SER A 810 30.07 -18.73 -34.33
CA SER A 810 30.63 -19.58 -33.27
C SER A 810 29.72 -19.58 -32.04
N VAL A 811 29.63 -20.75 -31.36
CA VAL A 811 28.97 -20.89 -30.05
C VAL A 811 29.92 -20.71 -28.87
N LYS A 812 31.20 -20.38 -29.11
CA LYS A 812 32.20 -20.19 -28.05
C LYS A 812 31.78 -19.16 -26.99
N GLY A 813 30.96 -18.16 -27.36
CA GLY A 813 30.36 -17.24 -26.40
C GLY A 813 29.46 -17.91 -25.34
N PHE A 814 28.78 -19.01 -25.70
CA PHE A 814 28.09 -19.86 -24.72
C PHE A 814 29.09 -20.61 -23.85
N GLY A 815 30.15 -21.17 -24.44
CA GLY A 815 31.22 -21.85 -23.73
C GLY A 815 31.86 -20.98 -22.65
N ASP A 816 32.23 -19.73 -22.98
CA ASP A 816 32.80 -18.77 -22.02
C ASP A 816 31.87 -18.53 -20.83
N ARG A 817 30.56 -18.37 -21.08
CA ARG A 817 29.58 -18.17 -20.01
C ARG A 817 29.29 -19.44 -19.21
N MET A 818 29.33 -20.61 -19.86
CA MET A 818 29.21 -21.90 -19.19
C MET A 818 30.41 -22.14 -18.26
N GLN A 819 31.62 -21.76 -18.67
CA GLN A 819 32.83 -21.87 -17.84
C GLN A 819 32.71 -21.07 -16.54
N ALA A 820 32.04 -19.91 -16.58
CA ALA A 820 31.75 -19.08 -15.41
C ALA A 820 30.59 -19.61 -14.54
N SER A 821 29.91 -20.69 -14.95
CA SER A 821 28.69 -21.19 -14.30
C SER A 821 28.75 -22.71 -14.06
N LEU A 822 28.35 -23.55 -15.02
CA LEU A 822 28.18 -25.00 -14.86
C LEU A 822 29.37 -25.82 -15.38
N GLY A 823 30.41 -25.15 -15.90
CA GLY A 823 31.49 -25.75 -16.68
C GLY A 823 31.12 -25.97 -18.15
N VAL A 824 32.11 -25.91 -19.04
CA VAL A 824 31.90 -26.10 -20.49
C VAL A 824 31.48 -27.54 -20.79
N ASN A 825 30.36 -27.71 -21.48
CA ASN A 825 29.87 -28.96 -22.03
C ASN A 825 29.69 -28.83 -23.56
N HIS A 826 29.34 -29.91 -24.24
CA HIS A 826 29.25 -29.94 -25.70
C HIS A 826 28.34 -28.84 -26.31
N LEU A 827 27.34 -28.32 -25.58
CA LEU A 827 26.47 -27.24 -26.11
C LEU A 827 27.21 -25.91 -26.33
N GLY A 828 28.36 -25.71 -25.67
CA GLY A 828 29.20 -24.52 -25.79
C GLY A 828 30.50 -24.75 -26.56
N MET A 829 30.64 -25.87 -27.27
CA MET A 829 31.84 -26.26 -28.01
C MET A 829 31.63 -26.14 -29.53
N ASP A 830 32.56 -25.49 -30.22
CA ASP A 830 32.66 -25.59 -31.68
C ASP A 830 33.37 -26.92 -32.08
N PRO A 831 33.38 -27.33 -33.36
CA PRO A 831 34.09 -28.53 -33.80
C PRO A 831 35.56 -28.57 -33.40
N ALA A 832 36.22 -27.40 -33.41
CA ALA A 832 37.63 -27.25 -33.03
C ALA A 832 37.87 -27.43 -31.51
N ASP A 833 36.84 -27.27 -30.68
CA ASP A 833 36.93 -27.33 -29.22
C ASP A 833 36.66 -28.75 -28.65
N GLY A 834 36.50 -29.75 -29.52
CA GLY A 834 36.26 -31.14 -29.14
C GLY A 834 34.80 -31.62 -29.29
N HIS A 835 33.91 -30.79 -29.84
CA HIS A 835 32.52 -31.19 -30.12
C HIS A 835 32.45 -32.44 -31.03
N THR A 836 33.36 -32.59 -31.99
CA THR A 836 33.39 -33.74 -32.91
C THR A 836 33.62 -35.07 -32.21
N ALA A 837 34.22 -35.07 -31.02
CA ALA A 837 34.47 -36.26 -30.21
C ALA A 837 33.36 -36.47 -29.16
N VAL A 838 33.01 -35.42 -28.41
CA VAL A 838 32.07 -35.51 -27.28
C VAL A 838 30.61 -35.53 -27.76
N GLY A 839 30.25 -34.68 -28.70
CA GLY A 839 28.87 -34.48 -29.18
C GLY A 839 28.18 -35.76 -29.66
N PRO A 840 28.79 -36.57 -30.55
CA PRO A 840 28.18 -37.81 -31.02
C PRO A 840 27.83 -38.81 -29.91
N VAL A 841 28.66 -38.91 -28.87
CA VAL A 841 28.44 -39.80 -27.72
C VAL A 841 27.23 -39.32 -26.91
N VAL A 842 27.19 -38.02 -26.60
CA VAL A 842 26.11 -37.44 -25.79
C VAL A 842 24.79 -37.45 -26.55
N ASN A 843 24.80 -37.03 -27.81
CA ASN A 843 23.62 -36.96 -28.67
C ASN A 843 23.00 -38.34 -28.89
N ALA A 844 23.81 -39.39 -29.07
CA ALA A 844 23.31 -40.76 -29.22
C ALA A 844 22.57 -41.26 -27.97
N ALA A 845 23.09 -40.96 -26.77
CA ALA A 845 22.45 -41.34 -25.52
C ALA A 845 21.12 -40.59 -25.30
N VAL A 846 21.07 -39.29 -25.60
CA VAL A 846 19.81 -38.52 -25.51
C VAL A 846 18.78 -39.01 -26.55
N ALA A 847 19.22 -39.21 -27.80
CA ALA A 847 18.37 -39.66 -28.89
C ALA A 847 17.81 -41.09 -28.69
N SER A 848 18.40 -41.90 -27.80
CA SER A 848 17.87 -43.23 -27.47
C SER A 848 16.54 -43.16 -26.71
N ILE A 849 16.22 -42.03 -26.07
CA ILE A 849 14.92 -41.82 -25.44
C ILE A 849 13.91 -41.37 -26.51
N GLY A 850 13.17 -42.34 -27.04
CA GLY A 850 12.13 -42.07 -28.03
C GLY A 850 10.92 -41.34 -27.43
N GLU A 851 10.12 -40.71 -28.30
CA GLU A 851 8.92 -39.95 -27.91
C GLU A 851 7.93 -40.79 -27.10
N ALA A 852 7.67 -42.03 -27.52
CA ALA A 852 6.74 -42.93 -26.82
C ALA A 852 7.24 -43.33 -25.43
N GLN A 853 8.55 -43.56 -25.29
CA GLN A 853 9.16 -43.86 -24.00
C GLN A 853 9.08 -42.64 -23.06
N ALA A 854 9.39 -41.45 -23.57
CA ALA A 854 9.29 -40.20 -22.82
C ALA A 854 7.84 -39.91 -22.40
N PHE A 855 6.88 -40.07 -23.30
CA PHE A 855 5.45 -39.87 -23.02
C PHE A 855 4.95 -40.81 -21.93
N ALA A 856 5.32 -42.11 -21.99
CA ALA A 856 4.91 -43.09 -20.98
C ALA A 856 5.47 -42.75 -19.59
N ALA A 857 6.78 -42.43 -19.50
CA ALA A 857 7.42 -42.04 -18.25
C ALA A 857 6.82 -40.74 -17.68
N ALA A 858 6.65 -39.73 -18.52
CA ALA A 858 6.08 -38.45 -18.13
C ALA A 858 4.60 -38.56 -17.73
N SER A 859 3.80 -39.41 -18.40
CA SER A 859 2.40 -39.62 -18.05
C SER A 859 2.25 -40.20 -16.64
N ALA A 860 3.05 -41.21 -16.30
CA ALA A 860 3.04 -41.81 -14.97
C ALA A 860 3.40 -40.79 -13.88
N VAL A 861 4.44 -39.99 -14.10
CA VAL A 861 4.88 -38.93 -13.18
C VAL A 861 3.81 -37.83 -13.07
N ALA A 862 3.32 -37.32 -14.19
CA ALA A 862 2.30 -36.27 -14.26
C ALA A 862 1.01 -36.66 -13.53
N GLN A 863 0.52 -37.88 -13.73
CA GLN A 863 -0.65 -38.41 -13.04
C GLN A 863 -0.39 -38.56 -11.53
N ALA A 864 0.79 -39.03 -11.12
CA ALA A 864 1.15 -39.14 -9.71
C ALA A 864 1.20 -37.77 -9.02
N VAL A 865 1.79 -36.77 -9.67
CA VAL A 865 1.84 -35.38 -9.16
C VAL A 865 0.43 -34.80 -9.02
N LEU A 866 -0.45 -34.99 -10.01
CA LEU A 866 -1.84 -34.53 -9.94
C LEU A 866 -2.63 -35.27 -8.86
N ALA A 867 -2.47 -36.58 -8.73
CA ALA A 867 -3.12 -37.38 -7.70
C ALA A 867 -2.68 -36.95 -6.30
N GLU A 868 -1.39 -36.67 -6.09
CA GLU A 868 -0.90 -36.14 -4.82
C GLU A 868 -1.40 -34.71 -4.58
N THR A 869 -1.45 -33.86 -5.61
CA THR A 869 -2.03 -32.50 -5.51
C THR A 869 -3.50 -32.57 -5.07
N VAL A 870 -4.28 -33.46 -5.69
CA VAL A 870 -5.68 -33.69 -5.30
C VAL A 870 -5.77 -34.23 -3.88
N ARG A 871 -4.96 -35.24 -3.51
CA ARG A 871 -4.96 -35.85 -2.18
C ARG A 871 -4.63 -34.83 -1.09
N ALA A 872 -3.54 -34.08 -1.26
CA ALA A 872 -3.10 -33.05 -0.35
C ALA A 872 -4.14 -31.92 -0.21
N SER A 873 -4.89 -31.64 -1.28
CA SER A 873 -5.88 -30.57 -1.32
C SER A 873 -7.31 -31.01 -0.99
N SER A 874 -7.58 -32.32 -0.83
CA SER A 874 -8.92 -32.84 -0.52
C SER A 874 -9.31 -32.72 0.95
N GLY A 875 -8.39 -32.31 1.82
CA GLY A 875 -8.62 -31.96 3.22
C GLY A 875 -8.89 -30.46 3.40
N ALA A 876 -8.03 -29.78 4.17
CA ALA A 876 -8.09 -28.35 4.53
C ALA A 876 -8.33 -27.35 3.40
N PHE A 877 -7.93 -27.73 2.19
CA PHE A 877 -7.83 -26.85 1.02
C PHE A 877 -8.91 -27.15 -0.02
N ALA A 878 -9.83 -28.05 0.30
CA ALA A 878 -10.89 -28.43 -0.59
C ALA A 878 -11.84 -27.24 -0.73
N LEU A 879 -11.95 -26.71 -1.94
CA LEU A 879 -13.06 -25.82 -2.29
C LEU A 879 -14.31 -26.70 -2.36
N ARG A 880 -14.96 -26.88 -1.22
CA ARG A 880 -16.19 -27.67 -1.09
C ARG A 880 -17.34 -26.85 -1.66
N HIS A 881 -17.85 -27.31 -2.79
CA HIS A 881 -19.01 -26.70 -3.40
C HIS A 881 -20.30 -27.21 -2.71
N PRO A 882 -21.42 -26.45 -2.71
CA PRO A 882 -22.67 -26.88 -2.09
C PRO A 882 -23.24 -28.20 -2.64
N ASP A 883 -22.81 -28.62 -3.83
CA ASP A 883 -23.15 -29.92 -4.44
C ASP A 883 -22.32 -31.10 -3.89
N GLY A 884 -21.48 -30.86 -2.88
CA GLY A 884 -20.63 -31.88 -2.24
C GLY A 884 -19.36 -32.23 -3.01
N ARG A 885 -19.13 -31.68 -4.20
CA ARG A 885 -17.90 -31.95 -4.97
C ARG A 885 -16.72 -31.18 -4.41
N VAL A 886 -15.58 -31.87 -4.30
CA VAL A 886 -14.29 -31.26 -3.96
C VAL A 886 -13.70 -30.65 -5.23
N ARG A 887 -13.33 -29.36 -5.13
CA ARG A 887 -12.57 -28.67 -6.16
C ARG A 887 -11.19 -28.31 -5.62
N VAL A 888 -10.16 -28.46 -6.45
CA VAL A 888 -8.76 -28.31 -6.08
C VAL A 888 -8.11 -27.26 -6.97
N ALA A 889 -7.35 -26.35 -6.38
CA ALA A 889 -6.53 -25.41 -7.14
C ALA A 889 -5.28 -26.12 -7.67
N VAL A 890 -5.05 -26.05 -8.97
CA VAL A 890 -3.85 -26.57 -9.63
C VAL A 890 -3.02 -25.39 -10.11
N ASP A 891 -1.86 -25.19 -9.47
CA ASP A 891 -0.83 -24.24 -9.91
C ASP A 891 0.02 -24.88 -11.00
N LEU A 892 -0.06 -24.34 -12.22
CA LEU A 892 0.62 -24.89 -13.39
C LEU A 892 2.15 -24.83 -13.28
N MET A 893 2.67 -23.82 -12.57
CA MET A 893 4.10 -23.66 -12.35
C MET A 893 4.60 -24.72 -11.38
N GLY A 894 3.94 -24.87 -10.22
CA GLY A 894 4.25 -25.93 -9.26
C GLY A 894 4.07 -27.33 -9.85
N TYR A 895 3.02 -27.55 -10.64
CA TYR A 895 2.80 -28.80 -11.36
C TYR A 895 3.98 -29.12 -12.30
N SER A 896 4.40 -28.15 -13.11
CA SER A 896 5.54 -28.30 -14.03
C SER A 896 6.85 -28.55 -13.28
N GLU A 897 7.15 -27.79 -12.22
CA GLU A 897 8.34 -27.96 -11.39
C GLU A 897 8.43 -29.38 -10.81
N GLN A 898 7.33 -29.92 -10.29
CA GLN A 898 7.27 -31.27 -9.70
C GLN A 898 7.47 -32.36 -10.77
N VAL A 899 6.82 -32.23 -11.92
CA VAL A 899 6.97 -33.20 -13.01
C VAL A 899 8.38 -33.18 -13.60
N VAL A 900 8.90 -31.99 -13.92
CA VAL A 900 10.25 -31.82 -14.45
C VAL A 900 11.31 -32.30 -13.46
N GLY A 901 11.15 -32.00 -12.18
CA GLY A 901 12.05 -32.50 -11.12
C GLY A 901 12.03 -34.03 -11.01
N ALA A 902 10.85 -34.65 -11.00
CA ALA A 902 10.74 -36.11 -10.93
C ALA A 902 11.30 -36.81 -12.18
N LEU A 903 11.09 -36.24 -13.37
CA LEU A 903 11.70 -36.75 -14.61
C LEU A 903 13.21 -36.55 -14.64
N SER A 904 13.69 -35.41 -14.14
CA SER A 904 15.13 -35.16 -14.01
C SER A 904 15.78 -36.20 -13.09
N ARG A 905 15.11 -36.55 -11.98
CA ARG A 905 15.58 -37.62 -11.09
C ARG A 905 15.62 -38.97 -11.80
N LEU A 906 14.60 -39.29 -12.59
CA LEU A 906 14.53 -40.55 -13.33
C LEU A 906 15.68 -40.70 -14.33
N TRP A 907 16.01 -39.63 -15.06
CA TRP A 907 16.97 -39.69 -16.16
C TRP A 907 18.40 -39.30 -15.78
N PHE A 908 18.58 -38.38 -14.84
CA PHE A 908 19.89 -37.85 -14.43
C PHE A 908 20.27 -38.20 -13.00
N GLY A 909 19.35 -38.74 -12.19
CA GLY A 909 19.57 -39.07 -10.78
C GLY A 909 19.36 -37.92 -9.81
N LEU A 910 19.10 -36.71 -10.30
CA LEU A 910 18.89 -35.50 -9.52
C LEU A 910 17.61 -34.78 -9.94
N PRO A 911 16.85 -34.20 -9.00
CA PRO A 911 17.10 -34.10 -7.56
C PRO A 911 16.91 -35.40 -6.78
N ASP A 912 17.83 -35.69 -5.86
CA ASP A 912 17.84 -36.88 -4.98
C ASP A 912 17.27 -36.62 -3.58
N GLY A 913 17.01 -35.36 -3.24
CA GLY A 913 16.59 -34.88 -1.92
C GLY A 913 17.75 -34.64 -0.94
N GLN A 914 18.95 -35.15 -1.26
CA GLN A 914 20.14 -35.06 -0.41
C GLN A 914 21.08 -33.95 -0.89
N ASN A 915 21.48 -33.96 -2.16
CA ASN A 915 22.38 -32.99 -2.78
C ASN A 915 21.62 -31.96 -3.61
N MET A 916 20.44 -32.31 -4.12
CA MET A 916 19.57 -31.37 -4.86
C MET A 916 18.09 -31.68 -4.56
N VAL A 917 17.23 -30.66 -4.51
CA VAL A 917 15.80 -30.80 -4.21
C VAL A 917 14.92 -30.36 -5.39
N VAL A 918 13.69 -30.87 -5.46
CA VAL A 918 12.68 -30.38 -6.42
C VAL A 918 12.19 -29.01 -5.97
N GLY A 919 12.12 -28.03 -6.87
CA GLY A 919 11.54 -26.73 -6.57
C GLY A 919 11.86 -25.64 -7.61
N GLY A 920 11.03 -24.60 -7.61
CA GLY A 920 11.22 -23.39 -8.42
C GLY A 920 12.27 -22.42 -7.87
N ARG A 921 12.32 -21.23 -8.47
CA ARG A 921 13.18 -20.12 -8.02
C ARG A 921 12.69 -19.58 -6.67
N SER A 922 13.62 -19.29 -5.77
CA SER A 922 13.37 -18.58 -4.52
C SER A 922 13.84 -17.13 -4.64
N PRO A 923 13.02 -16.13 -4.27
CA PRO A 923 13.47 -14.74 -4.20
C PRO A 923 14.37 -14.48 -2.99
N THR A 924 14.39 -15.40 -2.01
CA THR A 924 15.26 -15.35 -0.84
C THR A 924 16.58 -16.03 -1.19
N PRO A 925 17.73 -15.32 -1.16
CA PRO A 925 19.04 -15.92 -1.39
C PRO A 925 19.35 -16.95 -0.30
N ASP A 926 19.70 -18.18 -0.70
CA ASP A 926 20.17 -19.22 0.21
C ASP A 926 21.44 -19.87 -0.37
N PRO A 927 22.59 -19.17 -0.28
CA PRO A 927 23.85 -19.66 -0.85
C PRO A 927 24.40 -20.90 -0.13
N GLN A 928 23.87 -21.24 1.05
CA GLN A 928 24.22 -22.47 1.79
C GLN A 928 23.19 -23.58 1.60
N GLY A 929 22.07 -23.28 0.92
CA GLY A 929 21.01 -24.20 0.62
C GLY A 929 21.36 -25.18 -0.50
N LYS A 930 20.57 -26.26 -0.58
CA LYS A 930 20.69 -27.23 -1.67
C LYS A 930 20.19 -26.62 -2.98
N PRO A 931 20.85 -26.89 -4.13
CA PRO A 931 20.33 -26.49 -5.42
C PRO A 931 18.92 -27.04 -5.68
N ARG A 932 18.10 -26.28 -6.41
CA ARG A 932 16.71 -26.60 -6.76
C ARG A 932 16.56 -26.90 -8.24
N CYS A 933 15.82 -27.95 -8.60
CA CYS A 933 15.49 -28.29 -9.99
C CYS A 933 13.97 -28.15 -10.24
N PRO A 934 13.52 -27.36 -11.24
CA PRO A 934 14.33 -26.62 -12.21
C PRO A 934 14.91 -25.28 -11.71
N GLY A 935 14.50 -24.77 -10.52
CA GLY A 935 14.71 -23.38 -10.09
C GLY A 935 16.11 -22.78 -10.29
N HIS A 936 17.14 -23.41 -9.73
CA HIS A 936 18.54 -22.94 -9.80
C HIS A 936 19.22 -23.24 -11.14
N ILE A 937 18.56 -23.95 -12.05
CA ILE A 937 19.06 -24.22 -13.41
C ILE A 937 18.63 -23.11 -14.38
N ILE A 938 17.51 -22.43 -14.11
CA ILE A 938 16.96 -21.36 -14.96
C ILE A 938 17.91 -20.17 -15.04
N GLY A 939 18.54 -19.76 -13.93
CA GLY A 939 19.52 -18.66 -13.89
C GLY A 939 20.69 -18.87 -14.84
N PRO A 940 21.46 -19.97 -14.68
CA PRO A 940 22.50 -20.36 -15.62
C PRO A 940 22.03 -20.44 -17.08
N SER A 941 20.83 -20.98 -17.34
CA SER A 941 20.26 -21.05 -18.69
C SER A 941 20.10 -19.67 -19.31
N ARG A 942 19.50 -18.73 -18.57
CA ARG A 942 19.26 -17.35 -19.04
C ARG A 942 20.55 -16.57 -19.22
N MET A 943 21.53 -16.76 -18.33
CA MET A 943 22.87 -16.16 -18.44
C MET A 943 23.58 -16.61 -19.72
N VAL A 944 23.58 -17.92 -20.01
CA VAL A 944 24.30 -18.49 -21.15
C VAL A 944 23.62 -18.10 -22.47
N PHE A 945 22.30 -18.31 -22.58
CA PHE A 945 21.61 -18.22 -23.87
C PHE A 945 21.00 -16.84 -24.20
N GLY A 946 20.90 -15.92 -23.23
CA GLY A 946 20.44 -14.55 -23.49
C GLY A 946 21.53 -13.69 -24.15
N ALA A 947 21.21 -12.82 -25.12
CA ALA A 947 22.21 -12.03 -25.83
C ALA A 947 23.03 -11.13 -24.89
N HIS A 948 22.34 -10.31 -24.09
CA HIS A 948 22.92 -9.37 -23.14
C HIS A 948 22.29 -9.54 -21.76
N PRO A 949 22.61 -10.62 -21.01
CA PRO A 949 21.97 -10.89 -19.73
C PRO A 949 22.15 -9.71 -18.76
N GLN A 950 21.10 -9.41 -18.00
CA GLN A 950 21.18 -8.35 -17.00
C GLN A 950 22.16 -8.74 -15.90
N VAL A 951 22.77 -7.74 -15.24
CA VAL A 951 23.77 -7.95 -14.16
C VAL A 951 23.29 -8.95 -13.10
N ARG A 952 21.99 -8.90 -12.73
CA ARG A 952 21.41 -9.85 -11.77
C ARG A 952 21.28 -11.28 -12.31
N VAL A 953 20.90 -11.43 -13.58
CA VAL A 953 20.81 -12.76 -14.24
C VAL A 953 22.19 -13.39 -14.32
N THR A 954 23.22 -12.60 -14.65
CA THR A 954 24.62 -13.03 -14.64
C THR A 954 25.04 -13.47 -13.23
N ALA A 955 24.80 -12.64 -12.21
CA ALA A 955 25.15 -12.98 -10.83
C ALA A 955 24.44 -14.24 -10.31
N GLU A 956 23.15 -14.43 -10.63
CA GLU A 956 22.42 -15.66 -10.28
C GLU A 956 22.96 -16.88 -11.04
N GLY A 957 23.35 -16.72 -12.30
CA GLY A 957 23.95 -17.81 -13.09
C GLY A 957 25.32 -18.24 -12.58
N GLU A 958 26.17 -17.29 -12.19
CA GLU A 958 27.51 -17.52 -11.61
C GLU A 958 27.42 -18.12 -10.20
N LEU A 959 26.36 -17.82 -9.45
CA LEU A 959 26.12 -18.40 -8.13
C LEU A 959 25.53 -19.81 -8.21
N HIS A 960 24.44 -19.98 -8.96
CA HIS A 960 23.68 -21.22 -8.96
C HIS A 960 24.30 -22.33 -9.82
N GLY A 961 25.02 -21.96 -10.88
CA GLY A 961 25.67 -22.92 -11.76
C GLY A 961 26.67 -23.84 -11.04
N PRO A 962 27.63 -23.30 -10.29
CA PRO A 962 28.58 -24.10 -9.53
C PRO A 962 27.90 -24.99 -8.48
N MET A 963 26.82 -24.52 -7.85
CA MET A 963 26.03 -25.33 -6.90
C MET A 963 25.40 -26.54 -7.59
N VAL A 964 24.81 -26.34 -8.77
CA VAL A 964 24.23 -27.44 -9.57
C VAL A 964 25.31 -28.44 -9.99
N LEU A 965 26.45 -27.96 -10.49
CA LEU A 965 27.57 -28.84 -10.87
C LEU A 965 28.12 -29.61 -9.66
N GLN A 966 28.23 -28.98 -8.50
CA GLN A 966 28.71 -29.64 -7.29
C GLN A 966 27.73 -30.72 -6.81
N ALA A 967 26.42 -30.47 -6.84
CA ALA A 967 25.44 -31.50 -6.52
C ALA A 967 25.50 -32.69 -7.48
N VAL A 968 25.76 -32.45 -8.78
CA VAL A 968 26.02 -33.53 -9.75
C VAL A 968 27.28 -34.32 -9.36
N LYS A 969 28.39 -33.64 -9.03
CA LYS A 969 29.64 -34.27 -8.56
C LYS A 969 29.40 -35.16 -7.34
N ASP A 970 28.72 -34.63 -6.33
CA ASP A 970 28.47 -35.33 -5.06
C ASP A 970 27.58 -36.56 -5.26
N THR A 971 26.52 -36.45 -6.06
CA THR A 971 25.63 -37.58 -6.36
C THR A 971 26.33 -38.67 -7.17
N LEU A 972 27.17 -38.32 -8.15
CA LEU A 972 27.91 -39.29 -8.95
C LEU A 972 29.03 -39.97 -8.15
N ALA A 973 29.69 -39.24 -7.24
CA ALA A 973 30.67 -39.80 -6.30
C ALA A 973 30.04 -40.83 -5.34
N GLY A 974 28.76 -40.65 -4.98
CA GLY A 974 27.97 -41.61 -4.21
C GLY A 974 27.61 -42.92 -4.93
N GLY A 975 28.05 -43.10 -6.18
CA GLY A 975 27.81 -44.32 -6.97
C GLY A 975 26.50 -44.36 -7.75
N ALA A 976 25.77 -43.22 -7.85
CA ALA A 976 24.55 -43.15 -8.62
C ALA A 976 24.82 -43.32 -10.14
N SER A 977 24.08 -44.22 -10.79
CA SER A 977 24.13 -44.38 -12.25
C SER A 977 22.75 -44.68 -12.86
N PRO A 978 21.74 -43.80 -12.71
CA PRO A 978 20.43 -43.99 -13.30
C PRO A 978 20.37 -43.51 -14.77
N GLY A 979 19.46 -44.11 -15.56
CA GLY A 979 19.04 -43.58 -16.85
C GLY A 979 20.18 -43.19 -17.80
N LEU A 980 20.21 -41.90 -18.19
CA LEU A 980 21.19 -41.33 -19.11
C LEU A 980 22.61 -41.34 -18.55
N VAL A 981 22.78 -41.26 -17.22
CA VAL A 981 24.10 -41.36 -16.58
C VAL A 981 24.75 -42.71 -16.88
N ALA A 982 23.98 -43.81 -16.79
CA ALA A 982 24.48 -45.15 -17.12
C ALA A 982 24.82 -45.30 -18.61
N ALA A 983 24.05 -44.67 -19.49
CA ALA A 983 24.28 -44.72 -20.94
C ALA A 983 25.54 -43.93 -21.36
N LEU A 984 25.81 -42.79 -20.72
CA LEU A 984 26.92 -41.90 -21.08
C LEU A 984 28.26 -42.35 -20.51
N ARG A 985 28.27 -42.91 -19.30
CA ARG A 985 29.48 -43.21 -18.54
C ARG A 985 30.52 -44.05 -19.32
N PRO A 986 30.15 -45.14 -20.03
CA PRO A 986 31.13 -45.92 -20.79
C PRO A 986 31.70 -45.16 -22.00
N GLY A 987 30.84 -44.43 -22.73
CA GLY A 987 31.23 -43.70 -23.93
C GLY A 987 32.14 -42.52 -23.64
N LEU A 988 31.83 -41.75 -22.59
CA LEU A 988 32.68 -40.62 -22.17
C LEU A 988 33.99 -41.08 -21.53
N ALA A 989 33.99 -42.20 -20.79
CA ALA A 989 35.22 -42.76 -20.23
C ALA A 989 36.20 -43.22 -21.33
N ALA A 990 35.68 -43.70 -22.48
CA ALA A 990 36.48 -44.13 -23.62
C ALA A 990 37.23 -42.97 -24.32
N LEU A 991 36.81 -41.72 -24.11
CA LEU A 991 37.48 -40.52 -24.62
C LEU A 991 38.74 -40.13 -23.80
N GLY A 992 38.98 -40.81 -22.67
CA GLY A 992 40.12 -40.54 -21.79
C GLY A 992 40.04 -39.18 -21.08
N THR A 993 41.15 -38.71 -20.53
CA THR A 993 41.23 -37.46 -19.75
C THR A 993 41.47 -36.20 -20.60
N ALA A 994 41.54 -36.34 -21.93
CA ALA A 994 41.88 -35.26 -22.86
C ALA A 994 40.91 -34.06 -22.80
N HIS A 995 39.67 -34.30 -22.36
CA HIS A 995 38.61 -33.29 -22.23
C HIS A 995 38.32 -32.91 -20.77
N GLY A 996 39.21 -33.27 -19.84
CA GLY A 996 39.11 -32.98 -18.40
C GLY A 996 38.49 -34.14 -17.60
N PRO A 997 38.91 -34.34 -16.33
CA PRO A 997 38.48 -35.49 -15.51
C PRO A 997 37.02 -35.42 -15.06
N ASP A 998 36.37 -34.25 -15.15
CA ASP A 998 34.99 -34.02 -14.75
C ASP A 998 34.02 -33.85 -15.94
N LEU A 999 34.38 -34.41 -17.10
CA LEU A 999 33.58 -34.31 -18.33
C LEU A 999 32.17 -34.89 -18.14
N LEU A 1000 32.03 -36.05 -17.50
CA LEU A 1000 30.73 -36.68 -17.27
C LEU A 1000 29.81 -35.76 -16.44
N GLU A 1001 30.34 -35.16 -15.39
CA GLU A 1001 29.63 -34.26 -14.48
C GLU A 1001 29.18 -32.99 -15.20
N ARG A 1002 30.06 -32.38 -16.01
CA ARG A 1002 29.74 -31.20 -16.83
C ARG A 1002 28.68 -31.52 -17.89
N GLU A 1003 28.73 -32.69 -18.52
CA GLU A 1003 27.74 -33.13 -19.49
C GLU A 1003 26.37 -33.39 -18.84
N ILE A 1004 26.32 -34.02 -17.66
CA ILE A 1004 25.05 -34.18 -16.92
C ILE A 1004 24.47 -32.83 -16.49
N ALA A 1005 25.30 -31.89 -16.01
CA ALA A 1005 24.86 -30.53 -15.72
C ALA A 1005 24.34 -29.80 -16.97
N GLY A 1006 24.98 -30.00 -18.13
CA GLY A 1006 24.54 -29.49 -19.42
C GLY A 1006 23.22 -30.09 -19.92
N LEU A 1007 22.99 -31.39 -19.70
CA LEU A 1007 21.73 -32.04 -20.04
C LEU A 1007 20.57 -31.56 -19.15
N LEU A 1008 20.83 -31.36 -17.86
CA LEU A 1008 19.89 -30.71 -16.94
C LEU A 1008 19.55 -29.28 -17.40
N LEU A 1009 20.57 -28.51 -17.83
CA LEU A 1009 20.44 -27.16 -18.38
C LEU A 1009 19.57 -27.12 -19.64
N GLY A 1010 19.74 -28.09 -20.54
CA GLY A 1010 18.98 -28.18 -21.79
C GLY A 1010 17.56 -28.70 -21.62
N PHE A 1011 17.33 -29.62 -20.68
CA PHE A 1011 16.02 -30.26 -20.47
C PHE A 1011 15.08 -29.41 -19.60
N ALA A 1012 15.50 -29.09 -18.38
CA ALA A 1012 14.58 -28.65 -17.33
C ALA A 1012 13.97 -27.25 -17.59
N PRO A 1013 14.76 -26.19 -17.89
CA PRO A 1013 14.22 -24.88 -18.22
C PRO A 1013 13.38 -24.87 -19.51
N THR A 1014 13.78 -25.67 -20.51
CA THR A 1014 13.13 -25.71 -21.84
C THR A 1014 11.74 -26.33 -21.76
N VAL A 1015 11.60 -27.49 -21.13
CA VAL A 1015 10.27 -28.13 -20.95
C VAL A 1015 9.38 -27.30 -20.05
N HIS A 1016 9.93 -26.78 -18.95
CA HIS A 1016 9.20 -25.94 -18.01
C HIS A 1016 8.65 -24.67 -18.70
N GLY A 1017 9.52 -23.93 -19.41
CA GLY A 1017 9.15 -22.69 -20.09
C GLY A 1017 8.13 -22.91 -21.21
N ASN A 1018 8.35 -23.88 -22.10
CA ASN A 1018 7.42 -24.15 -23.20
C ASN A 1018 6.04 -24.61 -22.70
N PHE A 1019 6.00 -25.49 -21.68
CA PHE A 1019 4.73 -25.92 -21.09
C PHE A 1019 3.92 -24.74 -20.55
N LEU A 1020 4.55 -23.83 -19.80
CA LEU A 1020 3.88 -22.66 -19.24
C LEU A 1020 3.40 -21.69 -20.33
N THR A 1021 4.22 -21.43 -21.34
CA THR A 1021 3.83 -20.60 -22.50
C THR A 1021 2.61 -21.19 -23.22
N VAL A 1022 2.62 -22.50 -23.48
CA VAL A 1022 1.51 -23.21 -24.15
C VAL A 1022 0.23 -23.11 -23.33
N MET A 1023 0.30 -23.46 -22.04
CA MET A 1023 -0.87 -23.46 -21.17
C MET A 1023 -1.45 -22.05 -20.98
N LYS A 1024 -0.59 -21.04 -20.80
CA LYS A 1024 -1.01 -19.64 -20.65
C LYS A 1024 -1.85 -19.19 -21.86
N ASN A 1025 -1.31 -19.34 -23.07
CA ASN A 1025 -2.01 -18.93 -24.29
C ASN A 1025 -3.31 -19.73 -24.46
N TRP A 1026 -3.29 -21.05 -24.26
CA TRP A 1026 -4.53 -21.84 -24.37
C TRP A 1026 -5.62 -21.41 -23.39
N ILE A 1027 -5.27 -20.91 -22.19
CA ILE A 1027 -6.24 -20.38 -21.22
C ILE A 1027 -6.76 -19.01 -21.64
N GLU A 1028 -5.86 -18.09 -22.03
CA GLU A 1028 -6.20 -16.71 -22.41
C GLU A 1028 -7.11 -16.66 -23.65
N ASP A 1029 -6.84 -17.51 -24.65
CA ASP A 1029 -7.62 -17.58 -25.88
C ASP A 1029 -8.88 -18.46 -25.76
N GLY A 1030 -9.05 -19.13 -24.62
CA GLY A 1030 -10.10 -20.12 -24.35
C GLY A 1030 -9.98 -21.45 -25.12
N ARG A 1031 -8.87 -21.67 -25.83
CA ARG A 1031 -8.60 -22.90 -26.59
C ARG A 1031 -8.48 -24.14 -25.71
N LEU A 1032 -8.05 -24.00 -24.45
CA LEU A 1032 -7.81 -25.10 -23.53
C LEU A 1032 -9.02 -26.03 -23.39
N TRP A 1033 -10.23 -25.47 -23.27
CA TRP A 1033 -11.44 -26.25 -23.05
C TRP A 1033 -11.91 -26.97 -24.33
N ALA A 1034 -11.70 -26.36 -25.49
CA ALA A 1034 -11.94 -27.03 -26.77
C ALA A 1034 -11.02 -28.25 -26.93
N LEU A 1035 -9.73 -28.09 -26.60
CA LEU A 1035 -8.74 -29.17 -26.62
C LEU A 1035 -9.05 -30.25 -25.56
N GLN A 1036 -9.58 -29.87 -24.40
CA GLN A 1036 -10.03 -30.82 -23.38
C GLN A 1036 -11.14 -31.73 -23.93
N GLN A 1037 -12.11 -31.14 -24.64
CA GLN A 1037 -13.21 -31.89 -25.24
C GLN A 1037 -12.74 -32.79 -26.38
N GLU A 1038 -11.91 -32.25 -27.30
CA GLU A 1038 -11.35 -33.05 -28.40
C GLU A 1038 -10.56 -34.26 -27.89
N LEU A 1039 -9.73 -34.06 -26.86
CA LEU A 1039 -8.99 -35.14 -26.22
C LEU A 1039 -9.94 -36.18 -25.61
N ALA A 1040 -11.02 -35.75 -24.95
CA ALA A 1040 -12.01 -36.66 -24.37
C ALA A 1040 -12.75 -37.49 -25.44
N ASP A 1041 -13.14 -36.86 -26.56
CA ASP A 1041 -13.82 -37.53 -27.67
C ASP A 1041 -12.93 -38.61 -28.32
N ARG A 1042 -11.63 -38.32 -28.47
CA ARG A 1042 -10.65 -39.29 -29.00
C ARG A 1042 -10.35 -40.43 -28.04
N VAL A 1043 -10.28 -40.16 -26.74
CA VAL A 1043 -10.15 -41.24 -25.73
C VAL A 1043 -11.35 -42.19 -25.81
N LEU A 1044 -12.56 -41.67 -26.05
CA LEU A 1044 -13.75 -42.50 -26.26
C LEU A 1044 -13.69 -43.32 -27.55
N ALA A 1045 -12.97 -42.85 -28.57
CA ALA A 1045 -12.75 -43.57 -29.83
C ALA A 1045 -11.78 -44.77 -29.70
N GLY A 1046 -11.08 -44.91 -28.57
CA GLY A 1046 -10.24 -46.08 -28.27
C GLY A 1046 -8.80 -46.03 -28.81
N ASP A 1047 -8.32 -44.86 -29.22
CA ASP A 1047 -6.95 -44.66 -29.70
C ASP A 1047 -5.90 -44.90 -28.59
N ALA A 1048 -4.67 -45.26 -28.97
CA ALA A 1048 -3.58 -45.36 -27.99
C ALA A 1048 -3.31 -43.99 -27.33
N PRO A 1049 -2.87 -43.92 -26.05
CA PRO A 1049 -2.74 -42.66 -25.32
C PRO A 1049 -1.83 -41.61 -26.00
N LEU A 1050 -0.72 -42.05 -26.59
CA LEU A 1050 0.19 -41.15 -27.32
C LEU A 1050 -0.45 -40.66 -28.62
N ASP A 1051 -1.07 -41.55 -29.39
CA ASP A 1051 -1.72 -41.19 -30.66
C ASP A 1051 -2.87 -40.21 -30.42
N THR A 1052 -3.63 -40.43 -29.35
CA THR A 1052 -4.69 -39.53 -28.86
C THR A 1052 -4.13 -38.14 -28.54
N ALA A 1053 -3.08 -38.08 -27.71
CA ALA A 1053 -2.46 -36.83 -27.31
C ALA A 1053 -1.84 -36.10 -28.50
N ARG A 1054 -1.18 -36.82 -29.42
CA ARG A 1054 -0.54 -36.25 -30.60
C ARG A 1054 -1.58 -35.68 -31.56
N ALA A 1055 -2.67 -36.42 -31.82
CA ALA A 1055 -3.73 -35.99 -32.71
C ALA A 1055 -4.49 -34.75 -32.18
N ALA A 1056 -4.75 -34.69 -30.86
CA ALA A 1056 -5.48 -33.57 -30.25
C ALA A 1056 -4.60 -32.35 -29.95
N LEU A 1057 -3.37 -32.56 -29.47
CA LEU A 1057 -2.62 -31.50 -28.78
C LEU A 1057 -1.36 -31.03 -29.52
N TRP A 1058 -0.73 -31.87 -30.35
CA TRP A 1058 0.58 -31.53 -30.93
C TRP A 1058 0.52 -30.32 -31.84
N ARG A 1059 -0.42 -30.29 -32.80
CA ARG A 1059 -0.51 -29.17 -33.74
C ARG A 1059 -0.82 -27.84 -33.04
N PRO A 1060 -1.85 -27.75 -32.16
CA PRO A 1060 -2.09 -26.54 -31.39
C PRO A 1060 -0.92 -26.11 -30.49
N MET A 1061 -0.16 -27.07 -29.95
CA MET A 1061 1.00 -26.80 -29.10
C MET A 1061 2.15 -26.24 -29.93
N LEU A 1062 2.41 -26.85 -31.09
CA LEU A 1062 3.40 -26.42 -32.05
C LEU A 1062 3.10 -25.00 -32.55
N ASP A 1063 1.85 -24.70 -32.89
CA ASP A 1063 1.42 -23.36 -33.32
C ASP A 1063 1.73 -22.31 -32.24
N THR A 1064 1.43 -22.62 -30.97
CA THR A 1064 1.77 -21.72 -29.84
C THR A 1064 3.28 -21.55 -29.69
N MET A 1065 4.04 -22.64 -29.74
CA MET A 1065 5.51 -22.59 -29.63
C MET A 1065 6.16 -21.85 -30.81
N GLN A 1066 5.59 -21.91 -32.01
CA GLN A 1066 6.04 -21.15 -33.18
C GLN A 1066 5.71 -19.66 -33.04
N ALA A 1067 4.57 -19.32 -32.44
CA ALA A 1067 4.18 -17.93 -32.20
C ALA A 1067 4.96 -17.27 -31.04
N GLU A 1068 5.35 -18.03 -30.03
CA GLU A 1068 6.12 -17.60 -28.86
C GLU A 1068 7.23 -18.61 -28.49
N PRO A 1069 8.30 -18.73 -29.30
CA PRO A 1069 9.37 -19.69 -29.02
C PRO A 1069 10.12 -19.33 -27.74
N VAL A 1070 10.59 -20.36 -27.02
CA VAL A 1070 11.33 -20.22 -25.76
C VAL A 1070 12.73 -20.83 -25.93
N PRO A 1071 13.81 -20.03 -25.98
CA PRO A 1071 13.82 -18.55 -25.96
C PRO A 1071 13.38 -17.92 -27.30
N PRO A 1072 12.93 -16.65 -27.31
CA PRO A 1072 12.45 -15.97 -28.52
C PRO A 1072 13.58 -15.53 -29.46
N MET A 1073 14.81 -15.45 -28.93
CA MET A 1073 16.03 -15.15 -29.64
C MET A 1073 17.21 -15.86 -28.98
N VAL A 1074 18.25 -16.13 -29.77
CA VAL A 1074 19.55 -16.67 -29.32
C VAL A 1074 20.67 -15.83 -29.93
N TRP A 1075 21.91 -16.03 -29.50
CA TRP A 1075 23.04 -15.25 -30.00
C TRP A 1075 24.25 -16.10 -30.40
N ARG A 1076 25.15 -15.51 -31.19
CA ARG A 1076 26.40 -16.09 -31.69
C ARG A 1076 27.50 -15.03 -31.71
N ARG A 1077 28.75 -15.47 -31.72
CA ARG A 1077 29.88 -14.61 -32.10
C ARG A 1077 30.16 -14.74 -33.60
N PRO A 1078 30.39 -13.64 -34.32
CA PRO A 1078 30.86 -13.73 -35.70
C PRO A 1078 32.30 -14.26 -35.70
N VAL A 1079 32.63 -15.04 -36.72
CA VAL A 1079 34.00 -15.53 -36.96
C VAL A 1079 34.67 -14.63 -37.98
N VAL A 1080 35.77 -13.99 -37.59
CA VAL A 1080 36.58 -13.09 -38.41
C VAL A 1080 37.98 -13.68 -38.50
N ASP A 1081 38.52 -13.82 -39.71
CA ASP A 1081 39.83 -14.44 -39.98
C ASP A 1081 40.03 -15.83 -39.34
N GLY A 1082 38.93 -16.59 -39.24
CA GLY A 1082 38.93 -17.94 -38.66
C GLY A 1082 38.95 -17.98 -37.13
N GLN A 1083 38.74 -16.85 -36.43
CA GLN A 1083 38.61 -16.78 -34.98
C GLN A 1083 37.29 -16.09 -34.56
N PRO A 1084 36.62 -16.54 -33.49
CA PRO A 1084 35.45 -15.84 -32.95
C PRO A 1084 35.83 -14.47 -32.38
N ASP A 1085 35.14 -13.41 -32.80
CA ASP A 1085 35.30 -12.06 -32.25
C ASP A 1085 34.69 -11.97 -30.84
N ALA A 1086 35.49 -11.56 -29.85
CA ALA A 1086 35.08 -11.50 -28.46
C ALA A 1086 34.16 -10.32 -28.14
N ASP A 1087 34.25 -9.24 -28.92
CA ASP A 1087 33.56 -7.96 -28.67
C ASP A 1087 32.28 -7.82 -29.50
N ALA A 1088 32.12 -8.64 -30.55
CA ALA A 1088 30.94 -8.60 -31.42
C ALA A 1088 29.87 -9.63 -31.03
N THR A 1089 28.60 -9.21 -31.09
CA THR A 1089 27.42 -10.05 -30.82
C THR A 1089 26.47 -10.07 -32.03
N VAL A 1090 26.08 -11.26 -32.49
CA VAL A 1090 25.03 -11.44 -33.49
C VAL A 1090 23.81 -12.07 -32.83
N VAL A 1091 22.67 -11.39 -32.89
CA VAL A 1091 21.41 -11.80 -32.28
C VAL A 1091 20.48 -12.37 -33.35
N LEU A 1092 19.99 -13.59 -33.12
CA LEU A 1092 19.12 -14.34 -34.03
C LEU A 1092 17.69 -14.32 -33.50
N GLY A 1093 16.80 -13.56 -34.13
CA GLY A 1093 15.39 -13.44 -33.76
C GLY A 1093 14.57 -14.64 -34.24
N LEU A 1094 14.47 -15.69 -33.43
CA LEU A 1094 13.78 -16.95 -33.79
C LEU A 1094 12.29 -16.74 -34.06
N ALA A 1095 11.59 -16.02 -33.17
CA ALA A 1095 10.17 -15.71 -33.35
C ALA A 1095 9.93 -14.90 -34.64
N SER A 1096 10.79 -13.91 -34.89
CA SER A 1096 10.73 -13.06 -36.08
C SER A 1096 10.99 -13.84 -37.37
N ALA A 1097 11.95 -14.76 -37.35
CA ALA A 1097 12.28 -15.61 -38.49
C ALA A 1097 11.13 -16.54 -38.85
N ILE A 1098 10.48 -17.17 -37.86
CA ILE A 1098 9.31 -18.03 -38.07
C ILE A 1098 8.15 -17.22 -38.65
N GLU A 1099 7.87 -16.02 -38.11
CA GLU A 1099 6.83 -15.11 -38.61
C GLU A 1099 7.06 -14.68 -40.06
N SER A 1100 8.32 -14.61 -40.51
CA SER A 1100 8.67 -14.23 -41.89
C SER A 1100 8.40 -15.30 -42.95
N LEU A 1101 8.12 -16.56 -42.54
CA LEU A 1101 7.83 -17.65 -43.47
C LEU A 1101 6.38 -17.60 -43.99
N PRO A 1102 6.09 -18.14 -45.19
CA PRO A 1102 4.72 -18.35 -45.65
C PRO A 1102 3.94 -19.30 -44.70
N PRO A 1103 2.61 -19.13 -44.51
CA PRO A 1103 1.81 -20.00 -43.65
C PRO A 1103 1.91 -21.50 -43.99
N GLU A 1104 1.97 -21.87 -45.28
CA GLU A 1104 2.15 -23.26 -45.69
C GLU A 1104 3.51 -23.85 -45.29
N GLU A 1105 4.56 -23.03 -45.15
CA GLU A 1105 5.87 -23.46 -44.70
C GLU A 1105 5.97 -23.52 -43.17
N GLN A 1106 5.38 -22.56 -42.46
CA GLN A 1106 5.22 -22.62 -41.00
C GLN A 1106 4.48 -23.91 -40.60
N ALA A 1107 3.47 -24.30 -41.38
CA ALA A 1107 2.69 -25.50 -41.15
C ALA A 1107 3.45 -26.83 -41.31
N ARG A 1108 4.61 -26.85 -41.96
CA ARG A 1108 5.30 -28.10 -42.34
C ARG A 1108 6.62 -28.34 -41.62
N ARG A 1109 7.07 -27.46 -40.72
CA ARG A 1109 8.44 -27.52 -40.17
C ARG A 1109 8.50 -27.50 -38.64
N ASP A 1110 8.33 -28.68 -38.02
CA ASP A 1110 8.62 -28.93 -36.60
C ASP A 1110 10.11 -28.66 -36.27
N ALA A 1111 10.99 -28.93 -37.23
CA ALA A 1111 12.45 -28.80 -37.14
C ALA A 1111 12.95 -27.38 -36.80
N LEU A 1112 12.17 -26.33 -37.10
CA LEU A 1112 12.60 -24.94 -36.88
C LEU A 1112 12.72 -24.58 -35.39
N LEU A 1113 11.88 -25.17 -34.54
CA LEU A 1113 11.92 -24.95 -33.10
C LEU A 1113 13.08 -25.67 -32.41
N PHE A 1114 13.65 -26.69 -33.07
CA PHE A 1114 14.67 -27.57 -32.51
C PHE A 1114 16.06 -27.34 -33.13
N GLY A 1115 16.24 -26.23 -33.85
CA GLY A 1115 17.52 -25.91 -34.52
C GLY A 1115 17.85 -26.80 -35.72
N GLY A 1116 16.92 -27.67 -36.14
CA GLY A 1116 17.09 -28.63 -37.23
C GLY A 1116 16.33 -29.94 -37.03
N ASP A 1117 16.29 -30.77 -38.07
CA ASP A 1117 15.78 -32.15 -37.97
C ASP A 1117 16.95 -33.12 -37.75
N TYR A 1118 17.21 -33.43 -36.48
CA TYR A 1118 18.25 -34.37 -36.08
C TYR A 1118 18.04 -35.80 -36.64
N PHE A 1119 16.80 -36.19 -36.93
CA PHE A 1119 16.46 -37.56 -37.32
C PHE A 1119 16.32 -37.75 -38.84
N ALA A 1120 16.56 -36.70 -39.65
CA ALA A 1120 16.49 -36.77 -41.10
C ALA A 1120 17.67 -37.59 -41.70
N PRO A 1121 17.41 -38.49 -42.67
CA PRO A 1121 18.47 -39.28 -43.29
C PRO A 1121 19.39 -38.43 -44.19
N GLY A 1122 20.72 -38.58 -44.02
CA GLY A 1122 21.75 -37.84 -44.78
C GLY A 1122 22.07 -36.48 -44.17
N THR A 1123 22.88 -36.46 -43.12
CA THR A 1123 23.19 -35.27 -42.32
C THR A 1123 24.05 -34.28 -43.09
N ASP A 1124 23.39 -33.27 -43.67
CA ASP A 1124 23.96 -31.94 -43.99
C ASP A 1124 22.88 -30.85 -44.09
N ARG A 1125 21.61 -31.13 -43.74
CA ARG A 1125 20.53 -30.16 -44.00
C ARG A 1125 20.25 -29.18 -42.87
N TRP A 1126 20.57 -29.46 -41.61
CA TRP A 1126 20.33 -28.53 -40.49
C TRP A 1126 21.25 -28.77 -39.27
N GLY A 1127 22.37 -28.03 -39.21
CA GLY A 1127 23.07 -27.61 -37.98
C GLY A 1127 23.85 -28.63 -37.13
N LEU A 1128 25.04 -28.21 -36.67
CA LEU A 1128 25.86 -28.90 -35.65
C LEU A 1128 25.14 -29.10 -34.31
N HIS A 1129 24.13 -28.27 -34.02
CA HIS A 1129 23.42 -28.20 -32.74
C HIS A 1129 21.90 -28.45 -32.86
N ALA A 1130 21.46 -29.22 -33.86
CA ALA A 1130 20.06 -29.68 -33.90
C ALA A 1130 19.76 -30.51 -32.63
N CYS A 1131 18.64 -30.23 -31.95
CA CYS A 1131 18.36 -30.80 -30.64
C CYS A 1131 18.09 -32.32 -30.73
N PRO A 1132 18.98 -33.18 -30.19
CA PRO A 1132 18.79 -34.63 -30.19
C PRO A 1132 17.64 -35.08 -29.27
N GLY A 1133 17.25 -34.22 -28.32
CA GLY A 1133 16.17 -34.45 -27.37
C GLY A 1133 14.79 -33.97 -27.82
N SER A 1134 14.60 -33.55 -29.08
CA SER A 1134 13.33 -33.01 -29.57
C SER A 1134 12.15 -33.97 -29.35
N ARG A 1135 12.29 -35.25 -29.74
CA ARG A 1135 11.30 -36.31 -29.51
C ARG A 1135 11.00 -36.52 -28.02
N MET A 1136 12.02 -36.51 -27.18
CA MET A 1136 11.89 -36.65 -25.72
C MET A 1136 11.10 -35.47 -25.13
N GLY A 1137 11.45 -34.23 -25.48
CA GLY A 1137 10.76 -33.03 -25.02
C GLY A 1137 9.29 -32.98 -25.44
N VAL A 1138 8.98 -33.31 -26.70
CA VAL A 1138 7.61 -33.39 -27.22
C VAL A 1138 6.79 -34.42 -26.46
N GLY A 1139 7.31 -35.63 -26.26
CA GLY A 1139 6.64 -36.67 -25.50
C GLY A 1139 6.30 -36.22 -24.06
N VAL A 1140 7.22 -35.51 -23.40
CA VAL A 1140 7.00 -34.97 -22.04
C VAL A 1140 5.90 -33.90 -22.03
N MET A 1141 5.95 -32.90 -22.92
CA MET A 1141 4.96 -31.82 -22.94
C MET A 1141 3.56 -32.34 -23.27
N LEU A 1142 3.45 -33.27 -24.24
CA LEU A 1142 2.18 -33.92 -24.56
C LEU A 1142 1.63 -34.70 -23.37
N ALA A 1143 2.47 -35.46 -22.65
CA ALA A 1143 2.06 -36.21 -21.48
C ALA A 1143 1.59 -35.29 -20.33
N MET A 1144 2.29 -34.19 -20.08
CA MET A 1144 1.91 -33.21 -19.07
C MET A 1144 0.54 -32.57 -19.38
N ALA A 1145 0.37 -32.07 -20.61
CA ALA A 1145 -0.90 -31.49 -21.04
C ALA A 1145 -2.04 -32.51 -21.02
N CYS A 1146 -1.80 -33.72 -21.55
CA CYS A 1146 -2.77 -34.80 -21.57
C CYS A 1146 -3.22 -35.22 -20.16
N ALA A 1147 -2.28 -35.42 -19.24
CA ALA A 1147 -2.58 -35.79 -17.86
C ALA A 1147 -3.43 -34.72 -17.14
N LEU A 1148 -3.09 -33.44 -17.32
CA LEU A 1148 -3.83 -32.32 -16.76
C LEU A 1148 -5.27 -32.25 -17.31
N LEU A 1149 -5.42 -32.32 -18.64
CA LEU A 1149 -6.71 -32.25 -19.33
C LEU A 1149 -7.62 -33.44 -19.00
N GLN A 1150 -7.04 -34.61 -18.70
CA GLN A 1150 -7.81 -35.82 -18.37
C GLN A 1150 -8.14 -35.96 -16.87
N ALA A 1151 -7.50 -35.18 -15.99
CA ALA A 1151 -7.65 -35.28 -14.54
C ALA A 1151 -9.09 -35.00 -14.04
N GLY A 1152 -9.87 -34.23 -14.80
CA GLY A 1152 -11.24 -33.88 -14.47
C GLY A 1152 -11.69 -32.59 -15.14
N THR A 1153 -12.73 -31.96 -14.61
CA THR A 1153 -13.27 -30.71 -15.19
C THR A 1153 -12.40 -29.53 -14.74
N LEU A 1154 -11.79 -28.82 -15.69
CA LEU A 1154 -10.97 -27.64 -15.43
C LEU A 1154 -11.80 -26.37 -15.59
N ARG A 1155 -11.65 -25.41 -14.67
CA ARG A 1155 -12.27 -24.08 -14.76
C ARG A 1155 -11.22 -22.98 -14.72
N PRO A 1156 -11.42 -21.88 -15.47
CA PRO A 1156 -10.53 -20.74 -15.38
C PRO A 1156 -10.60 -20.10 -14.01
N THR A 1157 -9.53 -19.42 -13.66
CA THR A 1157 -9.54 -18.41 -12.59
C THR A 1157 -9.23 -17.05 -13.22
N GLY A 1158 -9.18 -15.99 -12.41
CA GLY A 1158 -8.61 -14.72 -12.87
C GLY A 1158 -7.10 -14.74 -13.15
N SER A 1159 -6.42 -15.88 -12.97
CA SER A 1159 -4.99 -16.05 -13.23
C SER A 1159 -4.75 -17.13 -14.31
N PRO A 1160 -3.89 -16.87 -15.31
CA PRO A 1160 -3.61 -17.83 -16.38
C PRO A 1160 -2.70 -18.98 -15.93
N VAL A 1161 -2.15 -18.94 -14.71
CA VAL A 1161 -1.31 -20.01 -14.14
C VAL A 1161 -2.02 -20.84 -13.08
N LEU A 1162 -3.29 -20.54 -12.79
CA LEU A 1162 -4.08 -21.22 -11.77
C LEU A 1162 -5.41 -21.72 -12.35
N LEU A 1163 -5.66 -23.02 -12.22
CA LEU A 1163 -6.91 -23.66 -12.64
C LEU A 1163 -7.63 -24.26 -11.44
N ILE A 1164 -8.97 -24.30 -11.50
CA ILE A 1164 -9.76 -25.08 -10.55
C ILE A 1164 -10.13 -26.42 -11.19
N LEU A 1165 -9.55 -27.49 -10.66
CA LEU A 1165 -9.84 -28.87 -11.05
C LEU A 1165 -10.98 -29.43 -10.19
N THR A 1166 -12.02 -29.95 -10.84
CA THR A 1166 -12.98 -30.87 -10.21
C THR A 1166 -12.57 -32.29 -10.61
N PRO A 1167 -11.94 -33.07 -9.73
CA PRO A 1167 -11.45 -34.41 -10.06
C PRO A 1167 -12.59 -35.33 -10.51
N LYS A 1168 -12.31 -36.29 -11.40
CA LYS A 1168 -13.23 -37.41 -11.65
C LYS A 1168 -13.47 -38.16 -10.32
N ALA A 1169 -14.70 -38.65 -10.06
CA ALA A 1169 -15.07 -39.27 -8.79
C ALA A 1169 -14.05 -40.34 -8.33
N ALA A 1170 -13.80 -40.36 -7.03
CA ALA A 1170 -12.63 -40.95 -6.36
C ALA A 1170 -12.11 -42.28 -6.94
N VAL A 1171 -10.79 -42.34 -7.17
CA VAL A 1171 -10.02 -43.59 -7.17
C VAL A 1171 -10.32 -44.32 -5.84
N PRO A 1172 -10.65 -45.62 -5.84
CA PRO A 1172 -10.87 -46.36 -4.61
C PRO A 1172 -9.65 -46.27 -3.70
N SER A 1173 -9.86 -46.06 -2.40
CA SER A 1173 -8.80 -46.13 -1.39
C SER A 1173 -8.04 -47.46 -1.53
N PRO A 1174 -6.69 -47.48 -1.59
CA PRO A 1174 -5.98 -48.74 -1.48
C PRO A 1174 -6.30 -49.34 -0.11
N ALA A 1175 -6.74 -50.60 -0.10
CA ALA A 1175 -6.91 -51.35 1.13
C ALA A 1175 -5.61 -51.31 1.95
N PRO A 1176 -5.67 -51.20 3.29
CA PRO A 1176 -4.48 -51.29 4.12
C PRO A 1176 -3.76 -52.61 3.82
N ALA A 1177 -2.45 -52.52 3.54
CA ALA A 1177 -1.61 -53.71 3.39
C ALA A 1177 -1.76 -54.59 4.63
N PRO A 1178 -1.91 -55.92 4.48
CA PRO A 1178 -1.94 -56.82 5.63
C PRO A 1178 -0.62 -56.67 6.40
N ALA A 1179 -0.72 -56.59 7.73
CA ALA A 1179 0.44 -56.53 8.61
C ALA A 1179 1.38 -57.72 8.34
N PRO A 1180 2.71 -57.51 8.36
CA PRO A 1180 3.66 -58.60 8.19
C PRO A 1180 3.50 -59.59 9.36
N ALA A 1181 3.34 -60.87 9.02
CA ALA A 1181 3.46 -61.99 9.94
C ALA A 1181 4.94 -62.33 10.16
#